data_AF-A0A4P6L5F0-F1
#
_entry.id   AF-A0A4P6L5F0-F1
#
_cell.length_a   1.000
_cell.length_b   1.000
_cell.length_c   1.000
_cell.angle_alpha   90.00
_cell.angle_beta   90.00
_cell.angle_gamma   90.00
#
_symmetry.space_group_name_H-M   'P 1'
#
loop_
_entity.id
_entity.type
_entity.pdbx_description
1 polymer ?
#
loop_
_entity_poly.entity_id
_entity_poly.type
_entity_poly.pdbx_seq_one_letter_code
_entity_poly.pdbx_strand_id
1 'polypeptide(L)'
;MKLFDLESNGLLDTVTKVHCLVIKDLETQQIIRCVPAGFPMVAEATIEQGLEMLSKGPIGGHNVIKYDIPVLKKLYPTWRYDKATVFDTLTATRVIWSNIKDHDNGLLKKKQIPPNLWGSHSLEAWGYRLKLMKGEYKADYIAAAGEDYQPGDEWKSLSQEMLDYCVQDVVVTEALYLKILAKNYSLQCLELEHKIAWLMAKQERNGFPFDAPAGAALYAKLAQRRAELERELRDYFKFWYAADGRPVTPPKDRKVWHEDPEGGDTRRIKLKGQDAYYERGWYEHFIEGATYTKIKIVEFNPSSRDHIANRLISLYGWEPEVFTDGGKPQVDEDTVGHLTYPPVPLITEYLMVAKRISQLAEGKQAWLLVERNGKIHGSVNPNGAVTGRATHAYPNISQVPSSTSPYGPECRALFCVPPTWTLVGADASGLELRCLAHFMGRYDGGKYGDVILNGDIHWVNTLALGLFPQGTKRDKHNPDHEAARAIAKTFIYAFLYGAGDAKIGKIVGGGPEAGKRLKASFLKQTPALKYLIEAVKAAAKRGFLMGLDGREVHVRSSHAALNTLLQSAGAILCKQWLVMLEEELQARGLKNGWDGDYANVAWSHDETQIACRTPEIAQIVRETAEACVVKAGDHFNFRCPTAGESKIGTNWSETH
;
A
#
# COMPACT_ATOMS: atom_id res chain seq x y z
N MET A 1 17.31 30.67 -4.23
CA MET A 1 16.35 29.60 -4.62
C MET A 1 14.99 30.24 -4.76
N LYS A 2 14.21 29.82 -5.76
CA LYS A 2 12.85 30.31 -6.00
C LYS A 2 11.86 29.21 -5.62
N LEU A 3 10.93 29.50 -4.71
CA LEU A 3 9.83 28.60 -4.39
C LEU A 3 8.65 28.96 -5.27
N PHE A 4 7.92 27.97 -5.79
CA PHE A 4 6.77 28.23 -6.64
C PHE A 4 5.68 27.19 -6.45
N ASP A 5 4.50 27.57 -6.90
CA ASP A 5 3.29 26.76 -6.99
C ASP A 5 2.46 27.24 -8.18
N LEU A 6 1.59 26.39 -8.74
CA LEU A 6 0.71 26.75 -9.84
C LEU A 6 -0.70 26.20 -9.67
N GLU A 7 -1.66 26.91 -10.27
CA GLU A 7 -3.03 26.42 -10.38
C GLU A 7 -3.38 26.10 -11.83
N SER A 8 -4.12 25.00 -12.03
CA SER A 8 -4.42 24.48 -13.36
C SER A 8 -5.85 23.95 -13.44
N ASN A 9 -6.33 23.71 -14.66
CA ASN A 9 -7.71 23.29 -14.88
C ASN A 9 -7.95 21.77 -14.80
N GLY A 10 -6.97 20.99 -14.37
CA GLY A 10 -7.12 19.53 -14.28
C GLY A 10 -5.89 18.84 -13.72
N LEU A 11 -6.01 17.53 -13.49
CA LEU A 11 -4.87 16.69 -13.11
C LEU A 11 -3.92 16.50 -14.29
N LEU A 12 -2.70 16.01 -14.06
CA LEU A 12 -1.65 15.94 -15.09
C LEU A 12 -2.08 15.26 -16.41
N ASP A 13 -2.94 14.25 -16.34
CA ASP A 13 -3.49 13.55 -17.50
C ASP A 13 -4.47 14.43 -18.30
N THR A 14 -5.35 15.17 -17.63
CA THR A 14 -6.42 15.97 -18.25
C THR A 14 -6.12 17.45 -18.39
N VAL A 15 -5.04 17.96 -17.77
CA VAL A 15 -4.69 19.38 -17.76
C VAL A 15 -4.45 19.89 -19.18
N THR A 16 -5.02 21.06 -19.47
CA THR A 16 -4.85 21.77 -20.75
C THR A 16 -4.45 23.23 -20.56
N LYS A 17 -4.53 23.77 -19.33
CA LYS A 17 -4.24 25.17 -19.04
C LYS A 17 -3.67 25.35 -17.64
N VAL A 18 -2.63 26.18 -17.53
CA VAL A 18 -2.21 26.81 -16.27
C VAL A 18 -2.99 28.12 -16.12
N HIS A 19 -3.68 28.29 -14.99
CA HIS A 19 -4.43 29.50 -14.67
C HIS A 19 -3.52 30.58 -14.10
N CYS A 20 -2.66 30.23 -13.15
CA CYS A 20 -1.67 31.13 -12.59
C CYS A 20 -0.45 30.36 -12.10
N LEU A 21 0.65 31.08 -11.92
CA LEU A 21 1.91 30.62 -11.36
C LEU A 21 2.36 31.68 -10.35
N VAL A 22 2.68 31.28 -9.12
CA VAL A 22 3.21 32.21 -8.12
C VAL A 22 4.63 31.81 -7.75
N ILE A 23 5.52 32.80 -7.66
CA ILE A 23 6.94 32.60 -7.35
C ILE A 23 7.32 33.44 -6.14
N LYS A 24 7.93 32.82 -5.14
CA LYS A 24 8.63 33.48 -4.04
C LYS A 24 10.13 33.38 -4.28
N ASP A 25 10.78 34.52 -4.47
CA ASP A 25 12.24 34.58 -4.48
C ASP A 25 12.75 34.74 -3.04
N LEU A 26 13.51 33.76 -2.55
CA LEU A 26 14.03 33.78 -1.19
C LEU A 26 15.16 34.80 -0.98
N GLU A 27 15.80 35.26 -2.06
CA GLU A 27 16.85 36.26 -1.97
C GLU A 27 16.26 37.67 -1.83
N THR A 28 15.33 38.03 -2.71
CA THR A 28 14.71 39.37 -2.70
C THR A 28 13.49 39.46 -1.77
N GLN A 29 13.01 38.32 -1.26
CA GLN A 29 11.80 38.17 -0.46
C GLN A 29 10.49 38.54 -1.20
N GLN A 30 10.54 38.78 -2.50
CA GLN A 30 9.39 39.16 -3.31
C GLN A 30 8.50 37.97 -3.67
N ILE A 31 7.18 38.21 -3.70
CA ILE A 31 6.19 37.31 -4.28
C ILE A 31 5.77 37.90 -5.63
N ILE A 32 5.88 37.10 -6.68
CA ILE A 32 5.60 37.46 -8.07
C ILE A 32 4.41 36.61 -8.53
N ARG A 33 3.32 37.27 -8.91
CA ARG A 33 2.11 36.64 -9.45
C ARG A 33 2.18 36.66 -10.97
N CYS A 34 2.10 35.48 -11.56
CA CYS A 34 2.12 35.30 -13.00
C CYS A 34 0.77 34.78 -13.49
N VAL A 35 0.15 35.50 -14.43
CA VAL A 35 -1.12 35.11 -15.07
C VAL A 35 -0.97 35.16 -16.60
N PRO A 36 -1.91 34.61 -17.40
CA PRO A 36 -1.82 34.74 -18.85
C PRO A 36 -1.92 36.21 -19.29
N ALA A 37 -1.30 36.56 -20.40
CA ALA A 37 -1.31 37.94 -20.90
C ALA A 37 -2.75 38.45 -21.14
N GLY A 38 -3.01 39.71 -20.78
CA GLY A 38 -4.30 40.37 -21.02
C GLY A 38 -5.40 40.08 -19.99
N PHE A 39 -5.11 39.36 -18.90
CA PHE A 39 -6.06 39.17 -17.80
C PHE A 39 -6.08 40.39 -16.85
N PRO A 40 -7.26 40.94 -16.51
CA PRO A 40 -7.39 42.15 -15.70
C PRO A 40 -7.30 41.82 -14.19
N MET A 41 -6.13 41.41 -13.72
CA MET A 41 -5.86 41.07 -12.31
C MET A 41 -4.58 41.76 -11.83
N VAL A 42 -4.38 41.78 -10.51
CA VAL A 42 -3.10 42.24 -9.92
C VAL A 42 -2.04 41.17 -10.18
N ALA A 43 -1.34 41.28 -11.31
CA ALA A 43 -0.24 40.41 -11.68
C ALA A 43 0.98 41.22 -12.08
N GLU A 44 2.16 40.78 -11.63
CA GLU A 44 3.43 41.46 -11.90
C GLU A 44 4.10 40.95 -13.19
N ALA A 45 3.71 39.78 -13.70
CA ALA A 45 4.33 39.16 -14.88
C ALA A 45 3.36 38.22 -15.64
N THR A 46 3.73 37.83 -16.86
CA THR A 46 3.08 36.70 -17.55
C THR A 46 3.61 35.36 -17.07
N ILE A 47 2.90 34.26 -17.32
CA ILE A 47 3.38 32.91 -17.01
C ILE A 47 4.73 32.64 -17.68
N GLU A 48 4.91 33.01 -18.94
CA GLU A 48 6.17 32.82 -19.69
C GLU A 48 7.33 33.58 -19.05
N GLN A 49 7.09 34.81 -18.58
CA GLN A 49 8.10 35.58 -17.84
C GLN A 49 8.44 34.91 -16.51
N GLY A 50 7.45 34.38 -15.79
CA GLY A 50 7.67 33.58 -14.58
C GLY A 50 8.52 32.33 -14.86
N LEU A 51 8.25 31.63 -15.96
CA LEU A 51 9.04 30.47 -16.39
C LEU A 51 10.50 30.84 -16.71
N GLU A 52 10.74 32.01 -17.31
CA GLU A 52 12.10 32.52 -17.51
C GLU A 52 12.82 32.75 -16.17
N MET A 53 12.11 33.27 -15.16
CA MET A 53 12.66 33.44 -13.80
C MET A 53 13.01 32.09 -13.15
N LEU A 54 12.13 31.09 -13.29
CA LEU A 54 12.36 29.74 -12.78
C LEU A 54 13.48 29.00 -13.53
N SER A 55 13.78 29.40 -14.76
CA SER A 55 14.92 28.85 -15.52
C SER A 55 16.28 29.28 -14.94
N LYS A 56 16.29 30.32 -14.09
CA LYS A 56 17.49 30.93 -13.52
C LYS A 56 17.71 30.48 -12.06
N GLY A 57 18.45 29.38 -11.90
CA GLY A 57 18.91 28.86 -10.60
C GLY A 57 17.99 27.83 -9.95
N PRO A 58 18.26 27.45 -8.68
CA PRO A 58 17.51 26.41 -7.97
C PRO A 58 16.04 26.79 -7.76
N ILE A 59 15.16 25.84 -8.01
CA ILE A 59 13.72 25.96 -7.80
C ILE A 59 13.22 24.93 -6.78
N GLY A 60 12.09 25.21 -6.15
CA GLY A 60 11.42 24.23 -5.31
C GLY A 60 9.95 24.55 -5.08
N GLY A 61 9.24 23.63 -4.43
CA GLY A 61 7.84 23.82 -4.10
C GLY A 61 7.27 22.64 -3.33
N HIS A 62 5.95 22.50 -3.30
CA HIS A 62 5.31 21.35 -2.68
C HIS A 62 4.74 20.42 -3.75
N ASN A 63 5.19 19.16 -3.82
CA ASN A 63 4.76 18.18 -4.83
C ASN A 63 5.13 18.54 -6.30
N VAL A 64 6.06 19.48 -6.49
CA VAL A 64 6.52 19.95 -7.80
C VAL A 64 7.10 18.85 -8.69
N ILE A 65 7.66 17.78 -8.10
CA ILE A 65 8.24 16.65 -8.86
C ILE A 65 7.15 15.84 -9.57
N LYS A 66 6.00 15.63 -8.93
CA LYS A 66 4.93 14.78 -9.46
C LYS A 66 3.92 15.56 -10.28
N TYR A 67 3.72 16.85 -9.99
CA TYR A 67 2.64 17.62 -10.58
C TYR A 67 3.14 18.84 -11.35
N ASP A 68 3.60 19.90 -10.67
CA ASP A 68 3.83 21.22 -11.26
C ASP A 68 4.80 21.18 -12.43
N ILE A 69 5.99 20.60 -12.22
CA ILE A 69 7.01 20.53 -13.27
C ILE A 69 6.52 19.68 -14.46
N PRO A 70 5.94 18.48 -14.27
CA PRO A 70 5.28 17.77 -15.35
C PRO A 70 4.18 18.55 -16.08
N VAL A 71 3.34 19.31 -15.38
CA VAL A 71 2.30 20.17 -15.98
C VAL A 71 2.94 21.25 -16.84
N LEU A 72 3.94 21.96 -16.30
CA LEU A 72 4.70 22.98 -17.04
C LEU A 72 5.42 22.38 -18.24
N LYS A 73 6.00 21.19 -18.13
CA LYS A 73 6.63 20.49 -19.26
C LYS A 73 5.64 20.04 -20.33
N LYS A 74 4.40 19.71 -19.96
CA LYS A 74 3.32 19.36 -20.90
C LYS A 74 2.84 20.58 -21.68
N LEU A 75 2.61 21.70 -21.00
CA LEU A 75 2.00 22.90 -21.59
C LEU A 75 3.02 23.89 -22.16
N TYR A 76 4.24 23.90 -21.63
CA TYR A 76 5.36 24.74 -22.05
C TYR A 76 6.60 23.88 -22.36
N PRO A 77 6.57 23.06 -23.42
CA PRO A 77 7.60 22.06 -23.71
C PRO A 77 8.99 22.65 -23.95
N THR A 78 9.08 23.91 -24.38
CA THR A 78 10.33 24.67 -24.58
C THR A 78 10.97 25.13 -23.27
N TRP A 79 10.24 25.17 -22.15
CA TRP A 79 10.79 25.54 -20.86
C TRP A 79 11.90 24.58 -20.42
N ARG A 80 12.94 25.14 -19.79
CA ARG A 80 14.14 24.45 -19.34
C ARG A 80 14.42 24.85 -17.89
N TYR A 81 14.85 23.88 -17.10
CA TYR A 81 15.24 24.07 -15.71
C TYR A 81 16.32 23.05 -15.39
N ASP A 82 17.10 23.31 -14.35
CA ASP A 82 18.07 22.34 -13.86
C ASP A 82 17.40 21.35 -12.90
N LYS A 83 17.17 20.12 -13.39
CA LYS A 83 16.56 19.04 -12.60
C LYS A 83 17.35 18.71 -11.33
N ALA A 84 18.68 18.86 -11.34
CA ALA A 84 19.54 18.51 -10.20
C ALA A 84 19.35 19.44 -9.00
N THR A 85 18.79 20.63 -9.21
CA THR A 85 18.61 21.65 -8.16
C THR A 85 17.18 21.79 -7.68
N VAL A 86 16.26 20.92 -8.13
CA VAL A 86 14.85 20.94 -7.73
C VAL A 86 14.68 20.41 -6.31
N PHE A 87 14.03 21.19 -5.45
CA PHE A 87 13.67 20.79 -4.10
C PHE A 87 12.15 20.63 -3.93
N ASP A 88 11.72 19.49 -3.39
CA ASP A 88 10.32 19.17 -3.18
C ASP A 88 10.04 18.98 -1.68
N THR A 89 9.28 19.91 -1.10
CA THR A 89 8.96 19.91 0.33
C THR A 89 8.09 18.72 0.73
N LEU A 90 7.22 18.21 -0.14
CA LEU A 90 6.44 17.00 0.15
C LEU A 90 7.37 15.80 0.31
N THR A 91 8.34 15.67 -0.59
CA THR A 91 9.37 14.61 -0.53
C THR A 91 10.20 14.71 0.75
N ALA A 92 10.71 15.92 1.07
CA ALA A 92 11.49 16.15 2.28
C ALA A 92 10.69 15.88 3.56
N THR A 93 9.44 16.36 3.63
CA THR A 93 8.65 16.18 4.86
C THR A 93 8.29 14.72 5.13
N ARG A 94 8.05 13.90 4.10
CA ARG A 94 7.74 12.47 4.25
C ARG A 94 8.87 11.68 4.87
N VAL A 95 10.12 12.10 4.71
CA VAL A 95 11.28 11.44 5.33
C VAL A 95 11.63 12.04 6.69
N ILE A 96 11.61 13.37 6.83
CA ILE A 96 11.95 14.05 8.09
C ILE A 96 10.90 13.76 9.18
N TRP A 97 9.62 13.71 8.81
CA TRP A 97 8.52 13.45 9.73
C TRP A 97 7.77 12.17 9.33
N SER A 98 8.49 11.07 9.12
CA SER A 98 7.89 9.77 8.74
C SER A 98 6.90 9.21 9.77
N ASN A 99 6.93 9.72 11.00
CA ASN A 99 5.99 9.41 12.09
C ASN A 99 4.96 10.55 12.33
N ILE A 100 4.61 11.35 11.32
CA ILE A 100 3.77 12.55 11.44
C ILE A 100 2.46 12.35 12.25
N LYS A 101 1.86 11.16 12.21
CA LYS A 101 0.65 10.82 12.98
C LYS A 101 0.85 11.00 14.49
N ASP A 102 2.05 10.71 14.99
CA ASP A 102 2.39 10.88 16.41
C ASP A 102 2.42 12.36 16.79
N HIS A 103 2.91 13.22 15.89
CA HIS A 103 2.90 14.67 16.06
C HIS A 103 1.47 15.23 16.05
N ASP A 104 0.62 14.71 15.16
CA ASP A 104 -0.75 15.19 15.01
C ASP A 104 -1.68 14.78 16.15
N ASN A 105 -1.40 13.68 16.86
CA ASN A 105 -2.25 13.21 17.95
C ASN A 105 -2.52 14.31 19.00
N GLY A 106 -1.52 15.15 19.29
CA GLY A 106 -1.69 16.31 20.18
C GLY A 106 -2.52 17.42 19.56
N LEU A 107 -2.38 17.67 18.26
CA LEU A 107 -3.11 18.70 17.52
C LEU A 107 -4.59 18.31 17.36
N LEU A 108 -4.88 17.03 17.08
CA LEU A 108 -6.23 16.49 17.00
C LEU A 108 -6.99 16.65 18.32
N LYS A 109 -6.36 16.29 19.44
CA LYS A 109 -6.96 16.47 20.79
C LYS A 109 -7.30 17.93 21.07
N LYS A 110 -6.51 18.86 20.54
CA LYS A 110 -6.73 20.32 20.67
C LYS A 110 -7.62 20.90 19.56
N LYS A 111 -8.13 20.09 18.63
CA LYS A 111 -8.89 20.52 17.45
C LYS A 111 -8.16 21.57 16.60
N GLN A 112 -6.83 21.47 16.53
CA GLN A 112 -5.96 22.38 15.77
C GLN A 112 -5.66 21.88 14.35
N ILE A 113 -6.05 20.65 14.05
CA ILE A 113 -6.00 20.08 12.71
C ILE A 113 -7.29 19.27 12.48
N PRO A 114 -7.91 19.35 11.29
CA PRO A 114 -9.05 18.52 10.93
C PRO A 114 -8.74 17.00 10.97
N PRO A 115 -9.68 16.13 11.39
CA PRO A 115 -9.46 14.68 11.46
C PRO A 115 -9.11 14.02 10.11
N ASN A 116 -9.64 14.54 8.99
CA ASN A 116 -9.34 14.06 7.63
C ASN A 116 -7.90 14.37 7.20
N LEU A 117 -7.22 15.34 7.84
CA LEU A 117 -5.82 15.69 7.57
C LEU A 117 -4.83 14.97 8.49
N TRP A 118 -5.32 14.07 9.37
CA TRP A 118 -4.47 13.32 10.29
C TRP A 118 -3.43 12.47 9.56
N GLY A 119 -2.16 12.78 9.81
CA GLY A 119 -1.01 12.14 9.18
C GLY A 119 -0.81 12.51 7.71
N SER A 120 -1.55 13.49 7.18
CA SER A 120 -1.34 14.00 5.83
C SER A 120 -0.11 14.88 5.76
N HIS A 121 0.69 14.71 4.70
CA HIS A 121 1.79 15.61 4.36
C HIS A 121 1.38 16.70 3.34
N SER A 122 0.09 16.83 3.02
CA SER A 122 -0.40 17.89 2.13
C SER A 122 -0.05 19.28 2.66
N LEU A 123 0.07 20.24 1.75
CA LEU A 123 0.39 21.62 2.08
C LEU A 123 -0.65 22.23 3.03
N GLU A 124 -1.93 21.95 2.79
CA GLU A 124 -3.05 22.28 3.67
C GLU A 124 -2.81 21.82 5.13
N ALA A 125 -2.43 20.55 5.31
CA ALA A 125 -2.15 20.01 6.63
C ALA A 125 -0.94 20.69 7.28
N TRP A 126 0.07 21.08 6.49
CA TRP A 126 1.18 21.90 6.97
C TRP A 126 0.78 23.33 7.30
N GLY A 127 -0.14 23.94 6.55
CA GLY A 127 -0.73 25.23 6.90
C GLY A 127 -1.33 25.20 8.30
N TYR A 128 -2.07 24.14 8.65
CA TYR A 128 -2.63 23.98 10.01
C TYR A 128 -1.52 23.84 11.05
N ARG A 129 -0.52 22.98 10.80
CA ARG A 129 0.62 22.76 11.71
C ARG A 129 1.47 24.01 11.93
N LEU A 130 1.58 24.87 10.92
CA LEU A 130 2.32 26.12 10.95
C LEU A 130 1.46 27.31 11.41
N LYS A 131 0.15 27.12 11.60
CA LYS A 131 -0.83 28.17 11.92
C LYS A 131 -0.88 29.28 10.85
N LEU A 132 -0.79 28.87 9.60
CA LEU A 132 -0.82 29.76 8.44
C LEU A 132 -2.10 29.61 7.60
N MET A 133 -2.99 28.65 7.90
CA MET A 133 -4.28 28.55 7.19
C MET A 133 -5.16 29.76 7.45
N LYS A 134 -5.72 30.31 6.37
CA LYS A 134 -6.64 31.46 6.39
C LYS A 134 -8.03 31.17 5.80
N GLY A 135 -8.22 30.00 5.16
CA GLY A 135 -9.45 29.57 4.48
C GLY A 135 -9.18 28.31 3.65
N GLU A 136 -10.22 27.68 3.11
CA GLU A 136 -10.13 26.52 2.21
C GLU A 136 -10.75 26.91 0.87
N TYR A 137 -9.95 27.07 -0.20
CA TYR A 137 -10.42 27.59 -1.50
C TYR A 137 -11.69 26.90 -2.00
N LYS A 138 -11.69 25.57 -1.95
CA LYS A 138 -12.85 24.76 -2.37
C LYS A 138 -14.07 25.00 -1.49
N ALA A 139 -13.90 25.06 -0.17
CA ALA A 139 -15.01 25.28 0.75
C ALA A 139 -15.59 26.70 0.58
N ASP A 140 -14.72 27.69 0.40
CA ASP A 140 -15.10 29.09 0.16
C ASP A 140 -15.82 29.23 -1.19
N TYR A 141 -15.35 28.54 -2.24
CA TYR A 141 -16.02 28.49 -3.54
C TYR A 141 -17.40 27.82 -3.45
N ILE A 142 -17.50 26.66 -2.80
CA ILE A 142 -18.79 25.96 -2.61
C ILE A 142 -19.77 26.84 -1.83
N ALA A 143 -19.31 27.50 -0.77
CA ALA A 143 -20.13 28.40 0.02
C ALA A 143 -20.63 29.59 -0.80
N ALA A 144 -19.81 30.11 -1.72
CA ALA A 144 -20.20 31.18 -2.64
C ALA A 144 -21.12 30.71 -3.77
N ALA A 145 -20.92 29.50 -4.31
CA ALA A 145 -21.67 28.93 -5.42
C ALA A 145 -23.03 28.34 -5.00
N GLY A 146 -23.19 27.91 -3.74
CA GLY A 146 -24.45 27.41 -3.22
C GLY A 146 -24.95 26.14 -3.90
N GLU A 147 -26.27 26.06 -4.17
CA GLU A 147 -26.92 24.89 -4.77
C GLU A 147 -26.53 24.64 -6.24
N ASP A 148 -25.95 25.63 -6.92
CA ASP A 148 -25.53 25.54 -8.32
C ASP A 148 -24.13 24.91 -8.51
N TYR A 149 -23.42 24.60 -7.41
CA TYR A 149 -22.08 24.03 -7.46
C TYR A 149 -22.04 22.64 -8.11
N GLN A 150 -21.21 22.49 -9.15
CA GLN A 150 -20.80 21.17 -9.64
C GLN A 150 -19.34 20.88 -9.27
N PRO A 151 -19.01 19.63 -8.87
CA PRO A 151 -17.63 19.25 -8.58
C PRO A 151 -16.67 19.60 -9.73
N GLY A 152 -15.66 20.43 -9.44
CA GLY A 152 -14.66 20.86 -10.41
C GLY A 152 -14.89 22.25 -10.99
N ASP A 153 -16.03 22.90 -10.71
CA ASP A 153 -16.30 24.28 -11.12
C ASP A 153 -15.26 25.26 -10.61
N GLU A 154 -14.74 25.02 -9.40
CA GLU A 154 -13.71 25.86 -8.77
C GLU A 154 -12.41 25.92 -9.57
N TRP A 155 -12.16 24.95 -10.47
CA TRP A 155 -10.94 24.87 -11.27
C TRP A 155 -11.14 25.28 -12.74
N LYS A 156 -12.35 25.70 -13.15
CA LYS A 156 -12.63 25.98 -14.58
C LYS A 156 -12.01 27.28 -15.08
N SER A 157 -12.04 28.32 -14.25
CA SER A 157 -11.67 29.68 -14.65
C SER A 157 -10.76 30.34 -13.63
N LEU A 158 -9.79 31.11 -14.11
CA LEU A 158 -8.96 31.95 -13.27
C LEU A 158 -9.83 32.99 -12.54
N SER A 159 -9.59 33.15 -11.25
CA SER A 159 -10.27 34.08 -10.34
C SER A 159 -9.25 34.70 -9.38
N GLN A 160 -9.62 35.78 -8.68
CA GLN A 160 -8.69 36.47 -7.78
C GLN A 160 -8.46 35.61 -6.54
N GLU A 161 -9.50 34.91 -6.12
CA GLU A 161 -9.52 33.95 -5.03
C GLU A 161 -8.57 32.78 -5.30
N MET A 162 -8.53 32.26 -6.53
CA MET A 162 -7.56 31.23 -6.95
C MET A 162 -6.13 31.76 -6.91
N LEU A 163 -5.90 32.98 -7.38
CA LEU A 163 -4.57 33.60 -7.34
C LEU A 163 -4.10 33.84 -5.90
N ASP A 164 -4.98 34.33 -5.04
CA ASP A 164 -4.70 34.57 -3.61
C ASP A 164 -4.44 33.25 -2.87
N TYR A 165 -5.15 32.18 -3.25
CA TYR A 165 -4.90 30.84 -2.74
C TYR A 165 -3.51 30.32 -3.15
N CYS A 166 -3.13 30.45 -4.42
CA CYS A 166 -1.79 30.07 -4.89
C CYS A 166 -0.68 30.90 -4.18
N VAL A 167 -0.94 32.18 -3.90
CA VAL A 167 -0.04 33.01 -3.07
C VAL A 167 0.10 32.43 -1.66
N GLN A 168 -1.00 32.02 -1.05
CA GLN A 168 -1.00 31.40 0.27
C GLN A 168 -0.21 30.09 0.27
N ASP A 169 -0.33 29.26 -0.77
CA ASP A 169 0.42 28.00 -0.90
C ASP A 169 1.93 28.24 -0.98
N VAL A 170 2.39 29.25 -1.73
CA VAL A 170 3.80 29.63 -1.75
C VAL A 170 4.28 30.14 -0.38
N VAL A 171 3.46 30.90 0.35
CA VAL A 171 3.78 31.38 1.72
C VAL A 171 3.91 30.21 2.71
N VAL A 172 3.01 29.24 2.66
CA VAL A 172 3.10 28.03 3.50
C VAL A 172 4.33 27.22 3.11
N THR A 173 4.61 27.10 1.81
CA THR A 173 5.77 26.39 1.29
C THR A 173 7.09 27.03 1.73
N GLU A 174 7.20 28.36 1.75
CA GLU A 174 8.35 29.08 2.31
C GLU A 174 8.56 28.75 3.79
N ALA A 175 7.51 28.90 4.60
CA ALA A 175 7.59 28.60 6.03
C ALA A 175 7.96 27.12 6.29
N LEU A 176 7.43 26.21 5.47
CA LEU A 176 7.75 24.79 5.54
C LEU A 176 9.20 24.51 5.12
N TYR A 177 9.67 25.12 4.04
CA TYR A 177 11.05 25.00 3.56
C TYR A 177 12.05 25.48 4.62
N LEU A 178 11.80 26.64 5.25
CA LEU A 178 12.63 27.15 6.35
C LEU A 178 12.62 26.19 7.55
N LYS A 179 11.45 25.60 7.88
CA LYS A 179 11.35 24.57 8.93
C LYS A 179 12.14 23.30 8.60
N ILE A 180 12.17 22.90 7.33
CA ILE A 180 12.97 21.78 6.83
C ILE A 180 14.47 22.09 6.99
N LEU A 181 14.93 23.27 6.55
CA LEU A 181 16.33 23.66 6.68
C LEU A 181 16.78 23.69 8.13
N ALA A 182 15.94 24.20 9.04
CA ALA A 182 16.22 24.23 10.48
C ALA A 182 16.39 22.83 11.11
N LYS A 183 15.98 21.75 10.42
CA LYS A 183 16.22 20.39 10.89
C LYS A 183 17.64 19.90 10.69
N ASN A 184 18.42 20.54 9.80
CA ASN A 184 19.79 20.12 9.46
C ASN A 184 19.88 18.59 9.20
N TYR A 185 18.95 18.09 8.39
CA TYR A 185 18.79 16.67 8.13
C TYR A 185 19.88 16.15 7.18
N SER A 186 20.07 14.82 7.12
CA SER A 186 21.08 14.21 6.24
C SER A 186 20.87 14.61 4.78
N LEU A 187 21.88 15.24 4.16
CA LEU A 187 21.87 15.62 2.75
C LEU A 187 21.81 14.38 1.85
N GLN A 188 22.59 13.35 2.16
CA GLN A 188 22.58 12.08 1.42
C GLN A 188 21.18 11.47 1.39
N CYS A 189 20.46 11.52 2.51
CA CYS A 189 19.08 11.06 2.58
C CYS A 189 18.13 11.90 1.72
N LEU A 190 18.21 13.24 1.83
CA LEU A 190 17.34 14.13 1.07
C LEU A 190 17.57 13.97 -0.43
N GLU A 191 18.82 13.90 -0.88
CA GLU A 191 19.19 13.65 -2.28
C GLU A 191 18.62 12.32 -2.78
N LEU A 192 18.80 11.24 -2.02
CA LEU A 192 18.27 9.93 -2.38
C LEU A 192 16.74 9.95 -2.52
N GLU A 193 16.02 10.58 -1.57
CA GLU A 193 14.57 10.69 -1.63
C GLU A 193 14.08 11.53 -2.83
N HIS A 194 14.78 12.60 -3.19
CA HIS A 194 14.43 13.40 -4.38
C HIS A 194 14.68 12.62 -5.67
N LYS A 195 15.81 11.92 -5.78
CA LYS A 195 16.14 11.11 -6.95
C LYS A 195 15.12 9.97 -7.14
N ILE A 196 14.79 9.24 -6.07
CA ILE A 196 13.78 8.18 -6.16
C ILE A 196 12.38 8.74 -6.41
N ALA A 197 12.02 9.92 -5.88
CA ALA A 197 10.74 10.56 -6.17
C ALA A 197 10.59 10.89 -7.66
N TRP A 198 11.65 11.40 -8.31
CA TRP A 198 11.67 11.60 -9.76
C TRP A 198 11.47 10.31 -10.54
N LEU A 199 12.15 9.23 -10.14
CA LEU A 199 12.03 7.93 -10.79
C LEU A 199 10.64 7.35 -10.62
N MET A 200 10.06 7.42 -9.42
CA MET A 200 8.70 6.92 -9.15
C MET A 200 7.63 7.74 -9.87
N ALA A 201 7.78 9.06 -9.95
CA ALA A 201 6.91 9.89 -10.76
C ALA A 201 6.96 9.47 -12.24
N LYS A 202 8.14 9.08 -12.75
CA LYS A 202 8.29 8.55 -14.11
C LYS A 202 7.67 7.15 -14.27
N GLN A 203 7.87 6.25 -13.31
CA GLN A 203 7.23 4.92 -13.29
C GLN A 203 5.70 5.02 -13.32
N GLU A 204 5.12 5.90 -12.49
CA GLU A 204 3.68 6.17 -12.48
C GLU A 204 3.17 6.64 -13.85
N ARG A 205 3.89 7.56 -14.50
CA ARG A 205 3.55 8.05 -15.84
C ARG A 205 3.73 7.00 -16.92
N ASN A 206 4.73 6.12 -16.78
CA ASN A 206 4.91 4.99 -17.69
C ASN A 206 3.70 4.07 -17.60
N GLY A 207 3.28 3.70 -16.38
CA GLY A 207 2.22 2.72 -16.13
C GLY A 207 2.64 1.29 -16.51
N PHE A 208 1.99 0.29 -15.91
CA PHE A 208 2.20 -1.13 -16.23
C PHE A 208 1.19 -1.57 -17.29
N PRO A 209 1.61 -2.03 -18.48
CA PRO A 209 0.67 -2.60 -19.45
C PRO A 209 -0.13 -3.76 -18.84
N PHE A 210 -1.42 -3.77 -19.15
CA PHE A 210 -2.39 -4.68 -18.55
C PHE A 210 -3.29 -5.29 -19.61
N ASP A 211 -3.39 -6.63 -19.62
CA ASP A 211 -4.26 -7.38 -20.52
C ASP A 211 -5.70 -7.42 -19.99
N ALA A 212 -6.45 -6.36 -20.26
CA ALA A 212 -7.85 -6.25 -19.84
C ALA A 212 -8.76 -7.36 -20.41
N PRO A 213 -8.64 -7.78 -21.69
CA PRO A 213 -9.37 -8.94 -22.21
C PRO A 213 -9.11 -10.24 -21.44
N ALA A 214 -7.84 -10.58 -21.16
CA ALA A 214 -7.51 -11.75 -20.34
C ALA A 214 -8.02 -11.58 -18.89
N GLY A 215 -7.98 -10.36 -18.36
CA GLY A 215 -8.54 -10.02 -17.06
C GLY A 215 -10.05 -10.26 -16.98
N ALA A 216 -10.80 -9.88 -18.02
CA ALA A 216 -12.24 -10.14 -18.10
C ALA A 216 -12.55 -11.65 -18.19
N ALA A 217 -11.73 -12.41 -18.94
CA ALA A 217 -11.86 -13.87 -19.00
C ALA A 217 -11.57 -14.54 -17.65
N LEU A 218 -10.52 -14.09 -16.94
CA LEU A 218 -10.20 -14.57 -15.60
C LEU A 218 -11.32 -14.23 -14.61
N TYR A 219 -11.89 -13.02 -14.70
CA TYR A 219 -13.03 -12.64 -13.87
C TYR A 219 -14.24 -13.56 -14.11
N ALA A 220 -14.58 -13.87 -15.36
CA ALA A 220 -15.68 -14.79 -15.67
C ALA A 220 -15.47 -16.17 -15.03
N LYS A 221 -14.25 -16.73 -15.13
CA LYS A 221 -13.87 -18.00 -14.49
C LYS A 221 -14.03 -17.94 -12.96
N LEU A 222 -13.53 -16.88 -12.34
CA LEU A 222 -13.61 -16.70 -10.88
C LEU A 222 -15.05 -16.48 -10.41
N ALA A 223 -15.84 -15.70 -11.14
CA ALA A 223 -17.24 -15.42 -10.84
C ALA A 223 -18.09 -16.69 -10.92
N GLN A 224 -17.84 -17.54 -11.92
CA GLN A 224 -18.45 -18.87 -12.00
C GLN A 224 -18.09 -19.72 -10.78
N ARG A 225 -16.79 -19.82 -10.43
CA ARG A 225 -16.37 -20.61 -9.27
C ARG A 225 -16.95 -20.07 -7.96
N ARG A 226 -17.05 -18.75 -7.81
CA ARG A 226 -17.73 -18.11 -6.68
C ARG A 226 -19.19 -18.56 -6.59
N ALA A 227 -19.94 -18.54 -7.68
CA ALA A 227 -21.35 -18.93 -7.69
C ALA A 227 -21.54 -20.42 -7.34
N GLU A 228 -20.65 -21.30 -7.81
CA GLU A 228 -20.64 -22.71 -7.44
C GLU A 228 -20.42 -22.90 -5.93
N LEU A 229 -19.38 -22.26 -5.38
CA LEU A 229 -19.07 -22.28 -3.96
C LEU A 229 -20.21 -21.69 -3.11
N GLU A 230 -20.89 -20.65 -3.58
CA GLU A 230 -22.05 -20.09 -2.88
C GLU A 230 -23.20 -21.06 -2.78
N ARG A 231 -23.49 -21.78 -3.88
CA ARG A 231 -24.50 -22.83 -3.89
C ARG A 231 -24.12 -23.96 -2.95
N GLU A 232 -22.90 -24.48 -3.04
CA GLU A 232 -22.42 -25.56 -2.17
C GLU A 232 -22.50 -25.19 -0.69
N LEU A 233 -22.07 -23.98 -0.32
CA LEU A 233 -22.12 -23.50 1.06
C LEU A 233 -23.54 -23.23 1.54
N ARG A 234 -24.44 -22.73 0.68
CA ARG A 234 -25.86 -22.55 1.01
C ARG A 234 -26.56 -23.89 1.21
N ASP A 235 -26.30 -24.87 0.36
CA ASP A 235 -26.86 -26.22 0.50
C ASP A 235 -26.32 -26.92 1.76
N TYR A 236 -25.06 -26.67 2.09
CA TYR A 236 -24.41 -27.20 3.29
C TYR A 236 -24.99 -26.62 4.58
N PHE A 237 -24.99 -25.29 4.72
CA PHE A 237 -25.40 -24.62 5.96
C PHE A 237 -26.90 -24.38 6.08
N LYS A 238 -27.63 -24.40 4.96
CA LYS A 238 -29.07 -24.12 4.85
C LYS A 238 -29.45 -22.79 5.50
N PHE A 239 -30.73 -22.56 5.70
CA PHE A 239 -31.25 -21.43 6.45
C PHE A 239 -31.34 -21.75 7.95
N TRP A 240 -31.45 -20.73 8.78
CA TRP A 240 -31.83 -20.88 10.19
C TRP A 240 -32.81 -19.78 10.61
N TYR A 241 -33.50 -20.00 11.73
CA TYR A 241 -34.37 -18.99 12.31
C TYR A 241 -33.58 -18.10 13.27
N ALA A 242 -33.74 -16.78 13.13
CA ALA A 242 -33.17 -15.79 14.03
C ALA A 242 -34.27 -14.88 14.59
N ALA A 243 -34.06 -14.33 15.78
CA ALA A 243 -34.95 -13.33 16.33
C ALA A 243 -35.03 -12.09 15.41
N ASP A 244 -36.24 -11.62 15.18
CA ASP A 244 -36.54 -10.40 14.42
C ASP A 244 -36.99 -9.29 15.37
N GLY A 245 -36.00 -8.70 16.04
CA GLY A 245 -36.21 -7.67 17.04
C GLY A 245 -36.31 -8.20 18.47
N ARG A 246 -36.84 -7.36 19.37
CA ARG A 246 -36.98 -7.66 20.80
C ARG A 246 -38.26 -8.45 21.05
N PRO A 247 -38.35 -9.19 22.17
CA PRO A 247 -39.60 -9.79 22.62
C PRO A 247 -40.71 -8.74 22.68
N VAL A 248 -41.88 -9.07 22.13
CA VAL A 248 -43.05 -8.20 22.08
C VAL A 248 -44.12 -8.78 22.97
N THR A 249 -44.69 -7.96 23.83
CA THR A 249 -45.85 -8.30 24.65
C THR A 249 -47.07 -7.58 24.06
N PRO A 250 -48.06 -8.29 23.50
CA PRO A 250 -49.28 -7.68 23.01
C PRO A 250 -50.00 -6.92 24.14
N PRO A 251 -50.39 -5.65 23.93
CA PRO A 251 -51.10 -4.87 24.93
C PRO A 251 -52.59 -5.23 25.02
N LYS A 252 -53.10 -6.03 24.08
CA LYS A 252 -54.46 -6.56 24.03
C LYS A 252 -54.53 -7.73 23.07
N ASP A 253 -55.57 -8.53 23.21
CA ASP A 253 -55.92 -9.54 22.22
C ASP A 253 -56.14 -8.91 20.85
N ARG A 254 -55.49 -9.48 19.82
CA ARG A 254 -55.71 -9.07 18.43
C ARG A 254 -55.49 -10.24 17.50
N LYS A 255 -56.20 -10.24 16.38
CA LYS A 255 -55.96 -11.16 15.28
C LYS A 255 -55.48 -10.38 14.07
N VAL A 256 -54.48 -10.90 13.37
CA VAL A 256 -53.97 -10.35 12.12
C VAL A 256 -54.31 -11.32 11.01
N TRP A 257 -54.84 -10.82 9.91
CA TRP A 257 -55.12 -11.62 8.73
C TRP A 257 -53.87 -11.71 7.85
N HIS A 258 -53.49 -12.92 7.46
CA HIS A 258 -52.48 -13.16 6.44
C HIS A 258 -53.15 -13.81 5.24
N GLU A 259 -53.00 -13.18 4.07
CA GLU A 259 -53.50 -13.72 2.81
C GLU A 259 -52.66 -14.94 2.41
N ASP A 260 -53.33 -16.06 2.14
CA ASP A 260 -52.71 -17.31 1.70
C ASP A 260 -53.74 -18.10 0.87
N PRO A 261 -53.51 -18.30 -0.44
CA PRO A 261 -54.41 -19.06 -1.31
C PRO A 261 -54.68 -20.50 -0.83
N GLU A 262 -53.74 -21.11 -0.10
CA GLU A 262 -53.87 -22.46 0.47
C GLU A 262 -54.41 -22.44 1.92
N GLY A 263 -54.62 -21.24 2.48
CA GLY A 263 -55.12 -21.05 3.84
C GLY A 263 -56.53 -21.61 4.07
N GLY A 264 -56.75 -22.14 5.28
CA GLY A 264 -58.01 -22.77 5.68
C GLY A 264 -59.13 -21.80 6.08
N ASP A 265 -58.81 -20.53 6.35
CA ASP A 265 -59.78 -19.50 6.70
C ASP A 265 -60.20 -18.68 5.48
N THR A 266 -61.37 -18.02 5.58
CA THR A 266 -61.83 -17.04 4.59
C THR A 266 -62.25 -15.74 5.24
N ARG A 267 -61.91 -14.62 4.64
CA ARG A 267 -62.32 -13.28 5.08
C ARG A 267 -63.09 -12.58 3.95
N ARG A 268 -64.26 -12.05 4.28
CA ARG A 268 -65.05 -11.23 3.35
C ARG A 268 -64.50 -9.81 3.29
N ILE A 269 -64.22 -9.34 2.08
CA ILE A 269 -63.79 -7.97 1.79
C ILE A 269 -64.91 -7.27 1.01
N LYS A 270 -65.19 -6.01 1.35
CA LYS A 270 -66.11 -5.16 0.58
C LYS A 270 -65.50 -3.76 0.44
N LEU A 271 -64.91 -3.50 -0.72
CA LEU A 271 -64.37 -2.18 -1.06
C LEU A 271 -65.50 -1.27 -1.56
N LYS A 272 -65.34 0.04 -1.35
CA LYS A 272 -66.37 1.03 -1.70
C LYS A 272 -66.56 1.06 -3.22
N GLY A 273 -67.77 0.71 -3.68
CA GLY A 273 -68.10 0.66 -5.10
C GLY A 273 -67.77 -0.66 -5.81
N GLN A 274 -67.39 -1.71 -5.07
CA GLN A 274 -67.17 -3.06 -5.60
C GLN A 274 -68.05 -4.10 -4.88
N ASP A 275 -68.35 -5.19 -5.59
CA ASP A 275 -68.99 -6.35 -4.99
C ASP A 275 -68.07 -7.04 -3.99
N ALA A 276 -68.67 -7.64 -2.96
CA ALA A 276 -67.90 -8.31 -1.93
C ALA A 276 -67.26 -9.58 -2.49
N TYR A 277 -65.98 -9.78 -2.20
CA TYR A 277 -65.27 -11.01 -2.53
C TYR A 277 -64.67 -11.63 -1.25
N TYR A 278 -64.27 -12.90 -1.35
CA TYR A 278 -63.65 -13.63 -0.25
C TYR A 278 -62.18 -13.85 -0.55
N GLU A 279 -61.33 -13.50 0.41
CA GLU A 279 -59.91 -13.85 0.40
C GLU A 279 -59.72 -15.11 1.25
N ARG A 280 -58.82 -15.99 0.80
CA ARG A 280 -58.35 -17.14 1.59
C ARG A 280 -57.09 -16.76 2.35
N GLY A 281 -56.89 -17.37 3.50
CA GLY A 281 -55.78 -17.06 4.38
C GLY A 281 -55.86 -17.76 5.72
N TRP A 282 -55.22 -17.16 6.71
CA TRP A 282 -55.28 -17.61 8.11
C TRP A 282 -55.19 -16.42 9.06
N TYR A 283 -55.74 -16.59 10.27
CA TYR A 283 -55.59 -15.61 11.34
C TYR A 283 -54.37 -15.93 12.23
N GLU A 284 -53.48 -14.96 12.42
CA GLU A 284 -52.48 -15.00 13.48
C GLU A 284 -53.06 -14.40 14.75
N HIS A 285 -53.05 -15.17 15.84
CA HIS A 285 -53.63 -14.78 17.12
C HIS A 285 -52.55 -14.27 18.07
N PHE A 286 -52.75 -13.07 18.61
CA PHE A 286 -51.92 -12.50 19.67
C PHE A 286 -52.76 -12.39 20.93
N ILE A 287 -52.22 -12.91 22.04
CA ILE A 287 -52.87 -12.93 23.35
C ILE A 287 -52.24 -11.84 24.23
N GLU A 288 -53.07 -11.05 24.90
CA GLU A 288 -52.64 -10.02 25.85
C GLU A 288 -51.70 -10.61 26.92
N GLY A 289 -50.58 -9.92 27.16
CA GLY A 289 -49.59 -10.35 28.15
C GLY A 289 -48.72 -11.55 27.74
N ALA A 290 -49.06 -12.27 26.66
CA ALA A 290 -48.26 -13.40 26.18
C ALA A 290 -47.07 -12.91 25.33
N THR A 291 -45.92 -12.78 25.98
CA THR A 291 -44.68 -12.38 25.31
C THR A 291 -44.26 -13.41 24.25
N TYR A 292 -43.99 -12.93 23.04
CA TYR A 292 -43.46 -13.73 21.94
C TYR A 292 -42.26 -13.02 21.30
N THR A 293 -41.42 -13.77 20.59
CA THR A 293 -40.33 -13.21 19.79
C THR A 293 -40.62 -13.51 18.33
N LYS A 294 -40.68 -12.47 17.51
CA LYS A 294 -40.78 -12.66 16.06
C LYS A 294 -39.52 -13.37 15.57
N ILE A 295 -39.69 -14.28 14.63
CA ILE A 295 -38.57 -14.96 13.98
C ILE A 295 -38.51 -14.58 12.51
N LYS A 296 -37.31 -14.55 11.95
CA LYS A 296 -37.07 -14.45 10.52
C LYS A 296 -36.21 -15.61 10.05
N ILE A 297 -36.42 -16.01 8.80
CA ILE A 297 -35.56 -16.96 8.11
C ILE A 297 -34.33 -16.20 7.63
N VAL A 298 -33.15 -16.67 8.04
CA VAL A 298 -31.87 -16.14 7.58
C VAL A 298 -31.23 -17.18 6.68
N GLU A 299 -31.05 -16.82 5.41
CA GLU A 299 -30.26 -17.62 4.48
C GLU A 299 -28.77 -17.45 4.77
N PHE A 300 -28.02 -18.54 4.64
CA PHE A 300 -26.57 -18.46 4.71
C PHE A 300 -26.02 -17.58 3.59
N ASN A 301 -25.18 -16.62 3.97
CA ASN A 301 -24.52 -15.71 3.05
C ASN A 301 -23.02 -15.92 3.19
N PRO A 302 -22.37 -16.63 2.25
CA PRO A 302 -20.93 -16.88 2.28
C PRO A 302 -20.07 -15.62 2.33
N SER A 303 -20.56 -14.48 1.81
CA SER A 303 -19.85 -13.19 1.88
C SER A 303 -19.86 -12.56 3.29
N SER A 304 -20.77 -13.00 4.16
CA SER A 304 -20.91 -12.49 5.52
C SER A 304 -20.01 -13.24 6.49
N ARG A 305 -18.97 -12.56 6.98
CA ARG A 305 -18.08 -13.07 8.04
C ARG A 305 -18.87 -13.44 9.30
N ASP A 306 -19.92 -12.69 9.61
CA ASP A 306 -20.81 -12.96 10.74
C ASP A 306 -21.58 -14.27 10.56
N HIS A 307 -22.07 -14.55 9.34
CA HIS A 307 -22.77 -15.82 9.07
C HIS A 307 -21.79 -17.00 9.18
N ILE A 308 -20.59 -16.89 8.60
CA ILE A 308 -19.55 -17.92 8.72
C ILE A 308 -19.22 -18.18 10.19
N ALA A 309 -18.87 -17.14 10.96
CA ALA A 309 -18.55 -17.28 12.37
C ALA A 309 -19.69 -17.93 13.15
N ASN A 310 -20.92 -17.44 12.94
CA ASN A 310 -22.08 -17.96 13.62
C ASN A 310 -22.31 -19.45 13.34
N ARG A 311 -22.15 -19.91 12.09
CA ARG A 311 -22.31 -21.33 11.74
C ARG A 311 -21.20 -22.20 12.31
N LEU A 312 -19.95 -21.73 12.28
CA LEU A 312 -18.82 -22.45 12.88
C LEU A 312 -18.98 -22.57 14.40
N ILE A 313 -19.41 -21.50 15.09
CA ILE A 313 -19.70 -21.54 16.52
C ILE A 313 -20.88 -22.47 16.82
N SER A 314 -22.01 -22.28 16.14
CA SER A 314 -23.26 -22.95 16.50
C SER A 314 -23.29 -24.44 16.15
N LEU A 315 -22.61 -24.85 15.07
CA LEU A 315 -22.64 -26.23 14.57
C LEU A 315 -21.41 -27.04 14.99
N TYR A 316 -20.27 -26.39 15.20
CA TYR A 316 -18.99 -27.05 15.47
C TYR A 316 -18.36 -26.66 16.81
N GLY A 317 -18.98 -25.76 17.57
CA GLY A 317 -18.44 -25.30 18.85
C GLY A 317 -17.12 -24.53 18.69
N TRP A 318 -16.91 -23.85 17.55
CA TRP A 318 -15.71 -23.02 17.38
C TRP A 318 -15.67 -21.91 18.45
N GLU A 319 -14.54 -21.78 19.14
CA GLU A 319 -14.27 -20.71 20.10
C GLU A 319 -13.24 -19.73 19.50
N PRO A 320 -13.66 -18.54 19.03
CA PRO A 320 -12.75 -17.59 18.41
C PRO A 320 -11.77 -17.01 19.44
N GLU A 321 -10.47 -17.05 19.12
CA GLU A 321 -9.42 -16.44 19.95
C GLU A 321 -9.10 -14.99 19.53
N VAL A 322 -9.40 -14.66 18.28
CA VAL A 322 -9.03 -13.37 17.67
C VAL A 322 -10.29 -12.63 17.25
N PHE A 323 -10.36 -11.36 17.64
CA PHE A 323 -11.49 -10.48 17.38
C PHE A 323 -11.01 -9.24 16.63
N THR A 324 -11.89 -8.73 15.77
CA THR A 324 -11.74 -7.43 15.12
C THR A 324 -11.85 -6.31 16.17
N ASP A 325 -11.41 -5.09 15.84
CA ASP A 325 -11.56 -3.90 16.70
C ASP A 325 -13.02 -3.63 17.11
N GLY A 326 -13.98 -4.10 16.30
CA GLY A 326 -15.41 -4.04 16.59
C GLY A 326 -15.94 -5.14 17.52
N GLY A 327 -15.06 -5.97 18.10
CA GLY A 327 -15.41 -7.06 19.02
C GLY A 327 -16.02 -8.30 18.37
N LYS A 328 -16.08 -8.36 17.02
CA LYS A 328 -16.59 -9.52 16.29
C LYS A 328 -15.48 -10.54 16.01
N PRO A 329 -15.77 -11.86 16.00
CA PRO A 329 -14.80 -12.88 15.60
C PRO A 329 -14.15 -12.55 14.27
N GLN A 330 -12.83 -12.63 14.20
CA GLN A 330 -12.12 -12.51 12.93
C GLN A 330 -12.27 -13.81 12.14
N VAL A 331 -12.64 -13.69 10.86
CA VAL A 331 -12.87 -14.83 9.95
C VAL A 331 -12.03 -14.59 8.70
N ASP A 332 -10.91 -15.26 8.60
CA ASP A 332 -9.99 -15.26 7.47
C ASP A 332 -9.18 -16.56 7.42
N GLU A 333 -8.24 -16.65 6.49
CA GLU A 333 -7.40 -17.85 6.31
C GLU A 333 -6.57 -18.18 7.55
N ASP A 334 -6.05 -17.17 8.26
CA ASP A 334 -5.22 -17.37 9.46
C ASP A 334 -6.04 -17.92 10.65
N THR A 335 -7.29 -17.45 10.78
CA THR A 335 -8.19 -17.80 11.91
C THR A 335 -9.03 -19.04 11.64
N VAL A 336 -9.42 -19.31 10.39
CA VAL A 336 -10.33 -20.41 10.04
C VAL A 336 -9.63 -21.52 9.28
N GLY A 337 -8.56 -21.23 8.51
CA GLY A 337 -7.95 -22.20 7.59
C GLY A 337 -7.26 -23.39 8.26
N HIS A 338 -6.99 -23.32 9.56
CA HIS A 338 -6.41 -24.42 10.34
C HIS A 338 -7.47 -25.29 11.04
N LEU A 339 -8.75 -24.93 10.97
CA LEU A 339 -9.82 -25.69 11.58
C LEU A 339 -10.11 -26.95 10.76
N THR A 340 -10.32 -28.08 11.43
CA THR A 340 -10.54 -29.38 10.78
C THR A 340 -12.02 -29.65 10.42
N TYR A 341 -12.87 -28.63 10.44
CA TYR A 341 -14.30 -28.80 10.20
C TYR A 341 -14.59 -29.05 8.72
N PRO A 342 -15.54 -29.95 8.36
CA PRO A 342 -15.81 -30.29 6.96
C PRO A 342 -16.07 -29.11 6.00
N PRO A 343 -16.77 -28.00 6.38
CA PRO A 343 -17.01 -26.89 5.46
C PRO A 343 -15.84 -25.91 5.31
N VAL A 344 -14.79 -26.03 6.13
CA VAL A 344 -13.67 -25.06 6.16
C VAL A 344 -12.97 -24.96 4.80
N PRO A 345 -12.64 -26.06 4.08
CA PRO A 345 -12.03 -25.96 2.75
C PRO A 345 -12.86 -25.11 1.78
N LEU A 346 -14.18 -25.32 1.72
CA LEU A 346 -15.09 -24.54 0.86
C LEU A 346 -15.14 -23.06 1.27
N ILE A 347 -15.18 -22.78 2.58
CA ILE A 347 -15.12 -21.42 3.10
C ILE A 347 -13.80 -20.77 2.68
N THR A 348 -12.66 -21.40 2.93
CA THR A 348 -11.35 -20.82 2.60
C THR A 348 -11.18 -20.56 1.10
N GLU A 349 -11.64 -21.48 0.26
CA GLU A 349 -11.62 -21.31 -1.19
C GLU A 349 -12.52 -20.14 -1.60
N TYR A 350 -13.75 -20.05 -1.08
CA TYR A 350 -14.67 -18.95 -1.37
C TYR A 350 -14.06 -17.59 -1.00
N LEU A 351 -13.47 -17.49 0.20
CA LEU A 351 -12.83 -16.26 0.67
C LEU A 351 -11.63 -15.86 -0.21
N MET A 352 -10.86 -16.85 -0.68
CA MET A 352 -9.74 -16.62 -1.59
C MET A 352 -10.23 -16.15 -2.96
N VAL A 353 -11.23 -16.81 -3.55
CA VAL A 353 -11.83 -16.42 -4.84
C VAL A 353 -12.44 -15.02 -4.75
N ALA A 354 -13.20 -14.72 -3.70
CA ALA A 354 -13.79 -13.40 -3.47
C ALA A 354 -12.72 -12.31 -3.36
N LYS A 355 -11.58 -12.60 -2.70
CA LYS A 355 -10.44 -11.68 -2.64
C LYS A 355 -9.84 -11.41 -4.03
N ARG A 356 -9.68 -12.44 -4.87
CA ARG A 356 -9.20 -12.28 -6.26
C ARG A 356 -10.15 -11.44 -7.10
N ILE A 357 -11.46 -11.72 -7.01
CA ILE A 357 -12.50 -10.94 -7.72
C ILE A 357 -12.48 -9.48 -7.28
N SER A 358 -12.33 -9.21 -5.98
CA SER A 358 -12.25 -7.84 -5.46
C SER A 358 -11.03 -7.08 -6.01
N GLN A 359 -9.87 -7.73 -6.10
CA GLN A 359 -8.66 -7.13 -6.68
C GLN A 359 -8.78 -6.92 -8.20
N LEU A 360 -9.45 -7.83 -8.90
CA LEU A 360 -9.53 -7.83 -10.37
C LEU A 360 -10.65 -6.93 -10.92
N ALA A 361 -11.86 -6.99 -10.36
CA ALA A 361 -13.07 -6.44 -10.97
C ALA A 361 -14.02 -5.65 -10.05
N GLU A 362 -14.27 -6.11 -8.81
CA GLU A 362 -15.39 -5.58 -7.99
C GLU A 362 -14.99 -4.59 -6.90
N GLY A 363 -13.70 -4.53 -6.52
CA GLY A 363 -13.21 -3.58 -5.54
C GLY A 363 -13.17 -2.15 -6.09
N LYS A 364 -13.24 -1.15 -5.21
CA LYS A 364 -13.16 0.28 -5.59
C LYS A 364 -11.89 0.66 -6.36
N GLN A 365 -10.85 -0.15 -6.28
CA GLN A 365 -9.56 0.03 -6.95
C GLN A 365 -9.20 -1.23 -7.74
N ALA A 366 -10.21 -1.95 -8.22
CA ALA A 366 -10.03 -3.13 -9.03
C ALA A 366 -9.28 -2.80 -10.33
N TRP A 367 -8.40 -3.70 -10.76
CA TRP A 367 -7.54 -3.48 -11.93
C TRP A 367 -8.34 -3.13 -13.19
N LEU A 368 -9.43 -3.85 -13.48
CA LEU A 368 -10.28 -3.56 -14.64
C LEU A 368 -11.01 -2.22 -14.57
N LEU A 369 -11.19 -1.63 -13.39
CA LEU A 369 -11.84 -0.32 -13.23
C LEU A 369 -10.87 0.86 -13.35
N VAL A 370 -9.61 0.65 -13.00
CA VAL A 370 -8.59 1.72 -12.93
C VAL A 370 -7.60 1.70 -14.09
N GLU A 371 -7.65 0.65 -14.92
CA GLU A 371 -6.96 0.55 -16.20
C GLU A 371 -7.37 1.73 -17.10
N ARG A 372 -6.37 2.38 -17.69
CA ARG A 372 -6.53 3.48 -18.64
C ARG A 372 -5.52 3.32 -19.79
N ASN A 373 -6.01 3.24 -21.03
CA ASN A 373 -5.22 3.17 -22.25
C ASN A 373 -4.24 1.97 -22.32
N GLY A 374 -4.72 0.79 -21.95
CA GLY A 374 -3.99 -0.46 -21.88
C GLY A 374 -3.03 -0.58 -20.68
N LYS A 375 -3.14 0.31 -19.67
CA LYS A 375 -2.13 0.44 -18.60
C LYS A 375 -2.75 0.75 -17.24
N ILE A 376 -2.07 0.30 -16.18
CA ILE A 376 -2.39 0.65 -14.80
C ILE A 376 -1.33 1.58 -14.24
N HIS A 377 -1.77 2.73 -13.72
CA HIS A 377 -0.93 3.81 -13.21
C HIS A 377 -0.92 3.86 -11.68
N GLY A 378 -0.46 2.78 -11.04
CA GLY A 378 -0.43 2.67 -9.58
C GLY A 378 0.50 3.71 -8.94
N SER A 379 -0.02 4.47 -7.98
CA SER A 379 0.70 5.53 -7.26
C SER A 379 1.69 4.96 -6.25
N VAL A 380 2.87 5.57 -6.19
CA VAL A 380 3.94 5.23 -5.24
C VAL A 380 4.23 6.44 -4.36
N ASN A 381 4.20 6.22 -3.05
CA ASN A 381 4.85 7.11 -2.08
C ASN A 381 6.21 6.49 -1.73
N PRO A 382 7.34 7.07 -2.20
CA PRO A 382 8.66 6.48 -2.01
C PRO A 382 9.05 6.27 -0.55
N ASN A 383 8.50 7.05 0.38
CA ASN A 383 8.80 6.98 1.81
C ASN A 383 7.51 6.94 2.65
N GLY A 384 6.56 6.07 2.28
CA GLY A 384 5.25 6.00 2.93
C GLY A 384 5.23 5.24 4.25
N ALA A 385 6.13 4.28 4.46
CA ALA A 385 6.26 3.56 5.72
C ALA A 385 7.31 4.21 6.63
N VAL A 386 7.14 4.08 7.94
CA VAL A 386 8.08 4.61 8.96
C VAL A 386 9.51 4.06 8.78
N THR A 387 9.65 2.84 8.27
CA THR A 387 10.96 2.22 7.98
C THR A 387 11.64 2.81 6.74
N GLY A 388 10.98 3.68 6.00
CA GLY A 388 11.44 4.23 4.73
C GLY A 388 11.06 3.39 3.51
N ARG A 389 10.34 2.26 3.68
CA ARG A 389 9.75 1.53 2.55
C ARG A 389 8.72 2.40 1.83
N ALA A 390 8.64 2.22 0.51
CA ALA A 390 7.56 2.77 -0.27
C ALA A 390 6.22 2.12 0.06
N THR A 391 5.14 2.89 -0.10
CA THR A 391 3.76 2.38 -0.07
C THR A 391 3.09 2.64 -1.40
N HIS A 392 2.21 1.73 -1.79
CA HIS A 392 1.61 1.70 -3.13
C HIS A 392 0.09 1.73 -3.02
N ALA A 393 -0.57 2.47 -3.91
CA ALA A 393 -2.01 2.64 -3.89
C ALA A 393 -2.57 3.00 -5.28
N TYR A 394 -3.88 2.87 -5.44
CA TYR A 394 -4.62 3.32 -6.63
C TYR A 394 -4.18 2.72 -7.99
N PRO A 395 -4.04 1.39 -8.14
CA PRO A 395 -4.18 0.33 -7.13
C PRO A 395 -2.83 -0.05 -6.50
N ASN A 396 -2.86 -0.85 -5.44
CA ASN A 396 -1.63 -1.37 -4.82
C ASN A 396 -1.03 -2.50 -5.68
N ILE A 397 -0.13 -2.14 -6.60
CA ILE A 397 0.60 -3.07 -7.49
C ILE A 397 1.50 -4.04 -6.71
N SER A 398 2.01 -3.65 -5.54
CA SER A 398 2.80 -4.53 -4.67
C SER A 398 2.01 -5.64 -3.99
N GLN A 399 0.68 -5.69 -4.18
CA GLN A 399 -0.20 -6.75 -3.66
C GLN A 399 -0.75 -7.67 -4.74
N VAL A 400 -0.20 -7.62 -5.96
CA VAL A 400 -0.49 -8.63 -6.99
C VAL A 400 -0.08 -10.00 -6.42
N PRO A 401 -0.99 -11.00 -6.41
CA PRO A 401 -0.72 -12.30 -5.78
C PRO A 401 0.55 -12.97 -6.34
N SER A 402 1.32 -13.66 -5.49
CA SER A 402 2.52 -14.37 -5.92
C SER A 402 2.19 -15.54 -6.85
N SER A 403 3.08 -15.90 -7.76
CA SER A 403 2.94 -17.05 -8.66
C SER A 403 2.74 -18.39 -7.92
N THR A 404 3.10 -18.45 -6.63
CA THR A 404 2.88 -19.61 -5.76
C THR A 404 1.49 -19.67 -5.12
N SER A 405 0.74 -18.57 -5.16
CA SER A 405 -0.60 -18.50 -4.58
C SER A 405 -1.67 -18.90 -5.59
N PRO A 406 -2.84 -19.41 -5.16
CA PRO A 406 -3.94 -19.74 -6.07
C PRO A 406 -4.32 -18.55 -6.96
N TYR A 407 -4.47 -18.81 -8.27
CA TYR A 407 -4.68 -17.83 -9.34
C TYR A 407 -3.57 -16.77 -9.50
N GLY A 408 -2.46 -16.92 -8.79
CA GLY A 408 -1.34 -15.99 -8.81
C GLY A 408 -0.64 -15.89 -10.16
N PRO A 409 -0.29 -17.01 -10.81
CA PRO A 409 0.26 -17.00 -12.17
C PRO A 409 -0.67 -16.28 -13.15
N GLU A 410 -1.97 -16.58 -13.11
CA GLU A 410 -2.96 -15.92 -13.97
C GLU A 410 -3.05 -14.42 -13.70
N CYS A 411 -3.07 -13.99 -12.43
CA CYS A 411 -3.08 -12.57 -12.08
C CYS A 411 -1.81 -11.85 -12.53
N ARG A 412 -0.62 -12.44 -12.36
CA ARG A 412 0.66 -11.85 -12.77
C ARG A 412 0.81 -11.81 -14.29
N ALA A 413 0.30 -12.81 -15.00
CA ALA A 413 0.32 -12.83 -16.46
C ALA A 413 -0.47 -11.67 -17.09
N LEU A 414 -1.47 -11.11 -16.39
CA LEU A 414 -2.19 -9.91 -16.85
C LEU A 414 -1.28 -8.68 -16.95
N PHE A 415 -0.21 -8.62 -16.17
CA PHE A 415 0.77 -7.54 -16.19
C PHE A 415 1.88 -7.90 -17.19
N CYS A 416 1.72 -7.42 -18.41
CA CYS A 416 2.51 -7.85 -19.57
C CYS A 416 3.25 -6.68 -20.22
N VAL A 417 3.88 -6.93 -21.37
CA VAL A 417 4.46 -5.89 -22.24
C VAL A 417 3.82 -5.94 -23.63
N PRO A 418 3.84 -4.82 -24.38
CA PRO A 418 3.34 -4.80 -25.76
C PRO A 418 4.10 -5.78 -26.67
N PRO A 419 3.55 -6.15 -27.83
CA PRO A 419 4.27 -6.94 -28.82
C PRO A 419 5.65 -6.34 -29.11
N THR A 420 6.65 -7.20 -29.34
CA THR A 420 8.08 -6.87 -29.57
C THR A 420 8.86 -6.36 -28.36
N TRP A 421 8.18 -5.92 -27.29
CA TRP A 421 8.84 -5.57 -26.03
C TRP A 421 9.13 -6.83 -25.21
N THR A 422 10.01 -6.70 -24.24
CA THR A 422 10.42 -7.75 -23.30
C THR A 422 10.37 -7.19 -21.88
N LEU A 423 10.03 -8.00 -20.89
CA LEU A 423 10.01 -7.62 -19.49
C LEU A 423 11.24 -8.19 -18.77
N VAL A 424 11.91 -7.34 -17.98
CA VAL A 424 12.97 -7.75 -17.06
C VAL A 424 12.45 -7.58 -15.64
N GLY A 425 12.38 -8.69 -14.89
CA GLY A 425 12.18 -8.67 -13.45
C GLY A 425 13.52 -8.84 -12.76
N ALA A 426 13.87 -7.92 -11.86
CA ALA A 426 15.09 -7.99 -11.08
C ALA A 426 14.77 -7.86 -9.59
N ASP A 427 15.47 -8.62 -8.75
CA ASP A 427 15.30 -8.69 -7.30
C ASP A 427 16.62 -8.62 -6.54
N ALA A 428 16.60 -8.04 -5.34
CA ALA A 428 17.74 -8.06 -4.42
C ALA A 428 17.78 -9.37 -3.61
N SER A 429 18.57 -10.34 -4.08
CA SER A 429 18.57 -11.72 -3.60
C SER A 429 18.90 -11.85 -2.12
N GLY A 430 17.95 -12.38 -1.34
CA GLY A 430 18.15 -12.66 0.09
C GLY A 430 18.41 -11.41 0.94
N LEU A 431 17.89 -10.25 0.50
CA LEU A 431 18.16 -8.93 1.08
C LEU A 431 18.10 -8.91 2.61
N GLU A 432 17.04 -9.47 3.21
CA GLU A 432 16.83 -9.40 4.66
C GLU A 432 17.91 -10.14 5.46
N LEU A 433 18.34 -11.31 4.98
CA LEU A 433 19.41 -12.07 5.61
C LEU A 433 20.77 -11.39 5.42
N ARG A 434 21.00 -10.75 4.26
CA ARG A 434 22.22 -9.96 4.02
C ARG A 434 22.26 -8.69 4.87
N CYS A 435 21.13 -8.02 5.08
CA CYS A 435 21.00 -6.91 6.04
C CYS A 435 21.31 -7.40 7.47
N LEU A 436 20.76 -8.56 7.85
CA LEU A 436 21.06 -9.13 9.16
C LEU A 436 22.56 -9.42 9.32
N ALA A 437 23.18 -10.06 8.32
CA ALA A 437 24.61 -10.33 8.29
C ALA A 437 25.45 -9.06 8.37
N HIS A 438 25.05 -7.99 7.66
CA HIS A 438 25.73 -6.69 7.71
C HIS A 438 25.83 -6.15 9.16
N PHE A 439 24.72 -6.19 9.91
CA PHE A 439 24.69 -5.69 11.28
C PHE A 439 25.28 -6.67 12.29
N MET A 440 25.19 -7.98 12.05
CA MET A 440 25.84 -9.00 12.88
C MET A 440 27.35 -9.03 12.71
N GLY A 441 27.88 -8.61 11.56
CA GLY A 441 29.31 -8.67 11.21
C GLY A 441 30.25 -8.08 12.26
N ARG A 442 29.81 -7.05 13.01
CA ARG A 442 30.61 -6.45 14.11
C ARG A 442 30.74 -7.34 15.35
N TYR A 443 29.91 -8.37 15.48
CA TYR A 443 29.85 -9.26 16.64
C TYR A 443 30.34 -10.67 16.33
N ASP A 444 30.27 -11.11 15.07
CA ASP A 444 30.72 -12.45 14.65
C ASP A 444 31.91 -12.44 13.67
N GLY A 445 32.41 -11.27 13.26
CA GLY A 445 33.47 -11.15 12.28
C GLY A 445 33.06 -11.55 10.86
N GLY A 446 31.77 -11.50 10.53
CA GLY A 446 31.24 -11.82 9.21
C GLY A 446 30.89 -13.30 8.98
N LYS A 447 31.01 -14.15 10.00
CA LYS A 447 30.75 -15.60 9.91
C LYS A 447 29.35 -15.93 9.39
N TYR A 448 28.32 -15.23 9.85
CA TYR A 448 26.95 -15.46 9.36
C TYR A 448 26.83 -15.09 7.88
N GLY A 449 27.50 -14.02 7.44
CA GLY A 449 27.57 -13.62 6.03
C GLY A 449 28.28 -14.64 5.16
N ASP A 450 29.41 -15.18 5.61
CA ASP A 450 30.14 -16.23 4.90
C ASP A 450 29.27 -17.47 4.63
N VAL A 451 28.47 -17.90 5.62
CA VAL A 451 27.52 -19.01 5.46
C VAL A 451 26.41 -18.69 4.45
N ILE A 452 25.95 -17.43 4.36
CA ILE A 452 24.96 -17.02 3.34
C ILE A 452 25.55 -17.16 1.93
N LEU A 453 26.82 -16.80 1.75
CA LEU A 453 27.48 -16.80 0.44
C LEU A 453 27.94 -18.18 0.01
N ASN A 454 28.52 -18.95 0.93
CA ASN A 454 29.30 -20.14 0.64
C ASN A 454 28.68 -21.43 1.20
N GLY A 455 27.57 -21.34 1.95
CA GLY A 455 26.96 -22.45 2.65
C GLY A 455 25.43 -22.52 2.51
N ASP A 456 24.80 -23.25 3.42
CA ASP A 456 23.34 -23.32 3.52
C ASP A 456 22.87 -22.73 4.85
N ILE A 457 22.58 -21.43 4.83
CA ILE A 457 22.16 -20.72 6.03
C ILE A 457 20.90 -21.29 6.66
N HIS A 458 19.98 -21.83 5.85
CA HIS A 458 18.76 -22.44 6.37
C HIS A 458 19.05 -23.77 7.08
N TRP A 459 20.04 -24.53 6.61
CA TRP A 459 20.51 -25.71 7.33
C TRP A 459 21.23 -25.34 8.64
N VAL A 460 22.08 -24.32 8.62
CA VAL A 460 22.71 -23.81 9.85
C VAL A 460 21.65 -23.36 10.85
N ASN A 461 20.60 -22.67 10.39
CA ASN A 461 19.48 -22.29 11.24
C ASN A 461 18.66 -23.51 11.74
N THR A 462 18.55 -24.57 10.94
CA THR A 462 17.91 -25.84 11.34
C THR A 462 18.64 -26.45 12.55
N LEU A 463 19.97 -26.49 12.49
CA LEU A 463 20.80 -26.95 13.61
C LEU A 463 20.68 -26.01 14.81
N ALA A 464 20.71 -24.68 14.60
CA ALA A 464 20.59 -23.69 15.67
C ALA A 464 19.24 -23.77 16.41
N LEU A 465 18.17 -24.18 15.71
CA LEU A 465 16.86 -24.45 16.29
C LEU A 465 16.79 -25.75 17.09
N GLY A 466 17.81 -26.62 16.96
CA GLY A 466 17.83 -27.93 17.61
C GLY A 466 16.89 -28.94 16.97
N LEU A 467 16.48 -28.73 15.70
CA LEU A 467 15.66 -29.70 14.96
C LEU A 467 16.45 -30.98 14.62
N PHE A 468 17.77 -30.86 14.53
CA PHE A 468 18.71 -31.96 14.36
C PHE A 468 19.94 -31.76 15.28
N PRO A 469 20.65 -32.85 15.67
CA PRO A 469 21.87 -32.75 16.46
C PRO A 469 22.94 -31.88 15.78
N GLN A 470 23.73 -31.17 16.59
CA GLN A 470 24.86 -30.38 16.08
C GLN A 470 25.85 -31.25 15.31
N GLY A 471 26.37 -30.73 14.19
CA GLY A 471 27.29 -31.46 13.31
C GLY A 471 26.62 -32.37 12.26
N THR A 472 25.29 -32.51 12.28
CA THR A 472 24.56 -33.26 11.24
C THR A 472 24.77 -32.60 9.87
N LYS A 473 25.27 -33.37 8.90
CA LYS A 473 25.42 -32.93 7.50
C LYS A 473 24.08 -33.01 6.78
N ARG A 474 23.77 -32.00 5.94
CA ARG A 474 22.54 -32.00 5.13
C ARG A 474 22.63 -33.09 4.06
N ASP A 475 21.61 -33.95 4.01
CA ASP A 475 21.27 -34.76 2.85
C ASP A 475 20.07 -34.14 2.14
N LYS A 476 20.24 -33.76 0.87
CA LYS A 476 19.18 -33.12 0.05
C LYS A 476 18.12 -34.12 -0.44
N HIS A 477 18.41 -35.41 -0.36
CA HIS A 477 17.49 -36.48 -0.76
C HIS A 477 16.67 -37.01 0.42
N ASN A 478 16.98 -36.56 1.64
CA ASN A 478 16.24 -36.93 2.84
C ASN A 478 15.02 -35.99 3.02
N PRO A 479 13.77 -36.52 2.98
CA PRO A 479 12.57 -35.71 3.14
C PRO A 479 12.49 -34.95 4.47
N ASP A 480 12.98 -35.54 5.57
CA ASP A 480 12.95 -34.92 6.89
C ASP A 480 13.90 -33.71 6.97
N HIS A 481 15.05 -33.80 6.30
CA HIS A 481 16.01 -32.70 6.21
C HIS A 481 15.41 -31.52 5.44
N GLU A 482 14.73 -31.78 4.32
CA GLU A 482 14.08 -30.73 3.54
C GLU A 482 12.90 -30.11 4.27
N ALA A 483 12.09 -30.91 4.97
CA ALA A 483 11.01 -30.42 5.82
C ALA A 483 11.53 -29.51 6.95
N ALA A 484 12.57 -29.94 7.68
CA ALA A 484 13.16 -29.15 8.75
C ALA A 484 13.84 -27.87 8.24
N ARG A 485 14.48 -27.92 7.08
CA ARG A 485 15.04 -26.75 6.41
C ARG A 485 13.94 -25.74 6.02
N ALA A 486 12.80 -26.22 5.52
CA ALA A 486 11.66 -25.38 5.21
C ALA A 486 11.10 -24.72 6.49
N ILE A 487 10.98 -25.46 7.59
CA ILE A 487 10.62 -24.93 8.92
C ILE A 487 11.59 -23.83 9.34
N ALA A 488 12.91 -24.05 9.24
CA ALA A 488 13.93 -23.08 9.62
C ALA A 488 13.88 -21.82 8.75
N LYS A 489 13.59 -21.95 7.44
CA LYS A 489 13.33 -20.82 6.54
C LYS A 489 12.12 -20.02 7.01
N THR A 490 10.97 -20.66 7.24
CA THR A 490 9.77 -19.99 7.72
C THR A 490 10.00 -19.32 9.08
N PHE A 491 10.71 -19.99 9.99
CA PHE A 491 11.08 -19.46 11.29
C PHE A 491 11.90 -18.18 11.18
N ILE A 492 13.00 -18.17 10.41
CA ILE A 492 13.92 -17.03 10.42
C ILE A 492 13.24 -15.77 9.87
N TYR A 493 12.47 -15.89 8.79
CA TYR A 493 11.72 -14.74 8.26
C TYR A 493 10.63 -14.29 9.22
N ALA A 494 9.85 -15.21 9.80
CA ALA A 494 8.85 -14.84 10.81
C ALA A 494 9.49 -14.13 12.02
N PHE A 495 10.65 -14.61 12.47
CA PHE A 495 11.42 -14.00 13.55
C PHE A 495 11.90 -12.59 13.19
N LEU A 496 12.46 -12.40 11.99
CA LEU A 496 12.93 -11.10 11.50
C LEU A 496 11.78 -10.10 11.30
N TYR A 497 10.57 -10.58 10.98
CA TYR A 497 9.33 -9.80 10.96
C TYR A 497 8.70 -9.60 12.35
N GLY A 498 9.39 -9.99 13.42
CA GLY A 498 8.95 -9.71 14.79
C GLY A 498 7.81 -10.61 15.29
N ALA A 499 7.61 -11.78 14.69
CA ALA A 499 6.57 -12.73 15.11
C ALA A 499 6.65 -13.05 16.61
N GLY A 500 5.51 -12.98 17.29
CA GLY A 500 5.37 -13.35 18.71
C GLY A 500 5.57 -14.85 18.96
N ASP A 501 5.61 -15.24 20.23
CA ASP A 501 5.89 -16.64 20.63
C ASP A 501 4.82 -17.61 20.11
N ALA A 502 3.54 -17.21 20.12
CA ALA A 502 2.45 -17.99 19.55
C ALA A 502 2.65 -18.31 18.06
N LYS A 503 2.92 -17.28 17.24
CA LYS A 503 3.12 -17.44 15.79
C LYS A 503 4.35 -18.29 15.48
N ILE A 504 5.43 -18.13 16.23
CA ILE A 504 6.62 -18.99 16.08
C ILE A 504 6.32 -20.43 16.50
N GLY A 505 5.56 -20.65 17.59
CA GLY A 505 5.15 -21.98 18.03
C GLY A 505 4.34 -22.72 16.98
N LYS A 506 3.41 -22.02 16.30
CA LYS A 506 2.58 -22.60 15.23
C LYS A 506 3.41 -23.15 14.06
N ILE A 507 4.57 -22.57 13.75
CA ILE A 507 5.47 -23.04 12.66
C ILE A 507 5.91 -24.49 12.88
N VAL A 508 6.00 -24.94 14.14
CA VAL A 508 6.35 -26.32 14.51
C VAL A 508 5.16 -27.12 15.04
N GLY A 509 3.93 -26.68 14.77
CA GLY A 509 2.71 -27.33 15.27
C GLY A 509 2.51 -27.23 16.79
N GLY A 510 3.20 -26.30 17.45
CA GLY A 510 3.12 -26.07 18.89
C GLY A 510 2.38 -24.79 19.27
N GLY A 511 2.38 -24.48 20.57
CA GLY A 511 1.82 -23.26 21.14
C GLY A 511 2.87 -22.21 21.53
N PRO A 512 2.47 -21.14 22.25
CA PRO A 512 3.37 -20.07 22.69
C PRO A 512 4.63 -20.55 23.42
N GLU A 513 4.51 -21.54 24.30
CA GLU A 513 5.66 -22.10 25.04
C GLU A 513 6.68 -22.78 24.11
N ALA A 514 6.23 -23.46 23.05
CA ALA A 514 7.14 -24.02 22.05
C ALA A 514 7.90 -22.92 21.32
N GLY A 515 7.21 -21.85 20.93
CA GLY A 515 7.85 -20.72 20.26
C GLY A 515 8.86 -19.98 21.13
N LYS A 516 8.54 -19.80 22.42
CA LYS A 516 9.48 -19.21 23.40
C LYS A 516 10.75 -20.05 23.54
N ARG A 517 10.62 -21.38 23.64
CA ARG A 517 11.77 -22.31 23.70
C ARG A 517 12.61 -22.26 22.42
N LEU A 518 11.98 -22.26 21.25
CA LEU A 518 12.69 -22.19 19.96
C LEU A 518 13.49 -20.90 19.82
N LYS A 519 12.89 -19.74 20.13
CA LYS A 519 13.61 -18.46 20.12
C LYS A 519 14.80 -18.47 21.08
N ALA A 520 14.62 -18.99 22.30
CA ALA A 520 15.69 -19.07 23.28
C ALA A 520 16.84 -19.98 22.81
N SER A 521 16.52 -21.15 22.24
CA SER A 521 17.51 -22.07 21.65
C SER A 521 18.28 -21.41 20.51
N PHE A 522 17.55 -20.78 19.59
CA PHE A 522 18.14 -20.11 18.44
C PHE A 522 19.10 -18.99 18.86
N LEU A 523 18.67 -18.12 19.80
CA LEU A 523 19.50 -17.03 20.32
C LEU A 523 20.73 -17.52 21.10
N LYS A 524 20.62 -18.66 21.80
CA LYS A 524 21.77 -19.30 22.47
C LYS A 524 22.83 -19.74 21.45
N GLN A 525 22.39 -20.27 20.31
CA GLN A 525 23.29 -20.72 19.22
C GLN A 525 23.72 -19.58 18.28
N THR A 526 23.12 -18.39 18.41
CA THR A 526 23.44 -17.20 17.61
C THR A 526 23.77 -16.00 18.52
N PRO A 527 24.86 -16.04 19.29
CA PRO A 527 25.20 -14.99 20.27
C PRO A 527 25.33 -13.59 19.64
N ALA A 528 25.84 -13.50 18.40
CA ALA A 528 25.92 -12.23 17.67
C ALA A 528 24.55 -11.59 17.40
N LEU A 529 23.51 -12.39 17.16
CA LEU A 529 22.14 -11.90 17.01
C LEU A 529 21.60 -11.36 18.35
N LYS A 530 21.89 -12.05 19.45
CA LYS A 530 21.53 -11.57 20.80
C LYS A 530 22.16 -10.21 21.08
N TYR A 531 23.47 -10.05 20.84
CA TYR A 531 24.15 -8.78 21.02
C TYR A 531 23.60 -7.66 20.12
N LEU A 532 23.28 -7.98 18.87
CA LEU A 532 22.63 -7.04 17.98
C LEU A 532 21.27 -6.59 18.52
N ILE A 533 20.41 -7.51 18.97
CA ILE A 533 19.10 -7.18 19.55
C ILE A 533 19.25 -6.24 20.76
N GLU A 534 20.18 -6.55 21.67
CA GLU A 534 20.44 -5.74 22.87
C GLU A 534 20.90 -4.32 22.49
N ALA A 535 21.86 -4.21 21.56
CA ALA A 535 22.37 -2.92 21.10
C ALA A 535 21.30 -2.08 20.39
N VAL A 536 20.48 -2.71 19.54
CA VAL A 536 19.38 -2.02 18.82
C VAL A 536 18.31 -1.55 19.79
N LYS A 537 17.93 -2.37 20.78
CA LYS A 537 17.00 -1.95 21.84
C LYS A 537 17.53 -0.80 22.67
N ALA A 538 18.83 -0.80 22.99
CA ALA A 538 19.47 0.30 23.70
C ALA A 538 19.44 1.59 22.87
N ALA A 539 19.79 1.52 21.59
CA ALA A 539 19.75 2.67 20.68
C ALA A 539 18.32 3.21 20.48
N ALA A 540 17.33 2.34 20.36
CA ALA A 540 15.93 2.71 20.15
C ALA A 540 15.30 3.49 21.32
N LYS A 541 15.92 3.51 22.51
CA LYS A 541 15.44 4.31 23.66
C LYS A 541 15.34 5.81 23.37
N ARG A 542 16.09 6.33 22.39
CA ARG A 542 15.99 7.73 21.94
C ARG A 542 14.77 8.01 21.05
N GLY A 543 13.98 6.99 20.72
CA GLY A 543 12.78 7.09 19.87
C GLY A 543 13.00 6.74 18.39
N PHE A 544 14.23 6.67 17.93
CA PHE A 544 14.58 6.34 16.53
C PHE A 544 15.93 5.63 16.42
N LEU A 545 16.15 4.94 15.29
CA LEU A 545 17.44 4.38 14.87
C LEU A 545 18.03 5.23 13.73
N MET A 546 19.34 5.13 13.50
CA MET A 546 19.94 5.75 12.30
C MET A 546 19.83 4.76 11.14
N GLY A 547 19.29 5.22 10.01
CA GLY A 547 19.36 4.51 8.73
C GLY A 547 20.76 4.61 8.10
N LEU A 548 20.97 3.84 7.02
CA LEU A 548 22.25 3.75 6.32
C LEU A 548 22.74 5.08 5.71
N ASP A 549 21.80 5.96 5.36
CA ASP A 549 22.05 7.28 4.78
C ASP A 549 21.90 8.40 5.82
N GLY A 550 21.92 8.07 7.11
CA GLY A 550 21.82 9.04 8.20
C GLY A 550 20.41 9.54 8.49
N ARG A 551 19.35 8.96 7.91
CA ARG A 551 17.96 9.30 8.28
C ARG A 551 17.60 8.81 9.68
N GLU A 552 16.63 9.47 10.30
CA GLU A 552 15.99 9.02 11.54
C GLU A 552 14.86 8.03 11.22
N VAL A 553 14.97 6.81 11.74
CA VAL A 553 13.98 5.74 11.55
C VAL A 553 13.23 5.52 12.86
N HIS A 554 12.02 6.08 12.98
CA HIS A 554 11.27 6.05 14.22
C HIS A 554 10.85 4.63 14.62
N VAL A 555 11.02 4.31 15.91
CA VAL A 555 10.73 2.97 16.44
C VAL A 555 9.45 3.01 17.27
N ARG A 556 8.45 2.23 16.85
CA ARG A 556 7.15 2.14 17.55
C ARG A 556 7.23 1.42 18.90
N SER A 557 8.09 0.40 19.01
CA SER A 557 8.26 -0.36 20.24
C SER A 557 9.64 -1.04 20.28
N SER A 558 10.13 -1.32 21.49
CA SER A 558 11.40 -2.04 21.69
C SER A 558 11.40 -3.44 21.04
N HIS A 559 10.23 -4.09 20.96
CA HIS A 559 10.07 -5.39 20.30
C HIS A 559 10.27 -5.30 18.78
N ALA A 560 9.80 -4.22 18.15
CA ALA A 560 9.90 -4.01 16.71
C ALA A 560 11.26 -3.44 16.24
N ALA A 561 12.15 -3.07 17.16
CA ALA A 561 13.36 -2.31 16.85
C ALA A 561 14.32 -3.04 15.87
N LEU A 562 14.54 -4.35 16.05
CA LEU A 562 15.37 -5.12 15.12
C LEU A 562 14.75 -5.15 13.72
N ASN A 563 13.45 -5.47 13.63
CA ASN A 563 12.74 -5.48 12.35
C ASN A 563 12.80 -4.12 11.66
N THR A 564 12.60 -3.03 12.43
CA THR A 564 12.67 -1.65 11.94
C THR A 564 14.05 -1.34 11.34
N LEU A 565 15.13 -1.76 12.00
CA LEU A 565 16.49 -1.59 11.48
C LEU A 565 16.69 -2.33 10.15
N LEU A 566 16.35 -3.62 10.11
CA LEU A 566 16.59 -4.48 8.94
C LEU A 566 15.74 -4.05 7.76
N GLN A 567 14.45 -3.78 7.99
CA GLN A 567 13.54 -3.33 6.95
C GLN A 567 13.95 -1.97 6.38
N SER A 568 14.48 -1.07 7.23
CA SER A 568 14.99 0.22 6.78
C SER A 568 16.27 0.10 5.98
N ALA A 569 17.21 -0.74 6.42
CA ALA A 569 18.44 -1.00 5.66
C ALA A 569 18.13 -1.54 4.26
N GLY A 570 17.22 -2.51 4.15
CA GLY A 570 16.76 -3.02 2.87
C GLY A 570 16.09 -1.95 2.01
N ALA A 571 15.20 -1.15 2.60
CA ALA A 571 14.51 -0.08 1.87
C ALA A 571 15.47 0.97 1.30
N ILE A 572 16.43 1.43 2.09
CA ILE A 572 17.42 2.44 1.67
C ILE A 572 18.34 1.87 0.58
N LEU A 573 18.78 0.61 0.74
CA LEU A 573 19.60 -0.07 -0.26
C LEU A 573 18.86 -0.19 -1.60
N CYS A 574 17.61 -0.63 -1.60
CA CYS A 574 16.82 -0.76 -2.82
C CYS A 574 16.56 0.59 -3.49
N LYS A 575 16.33 1.66 -2.72
CA LYS A 575 16.21 3.02 -3.30
C LYS A 575 17.51 3.42 -4.01
N GLN A 576 18.65 3.20 -3.36
CA GLN A 576 19.96 3.52 -3.93
C GLN A 576 20.24 2.69 -5.18
N TRP A 577 19.90 1.41 -5.15
CA TRP A 577 20.00 0.50 -6.29
C TRP A 577 19.20 1.01 -7.49
N LEU A 578 17.92 1.36 -7.32
CA LEU A 578 17.09 1.84 -8.44
C LEU A 578 17.56 3.17 -9.01
N VAL A 579 18.04 4.07 -8.14
CA VAL A 579 18.64 5.34 -8.60
C VAL A 579 19.89 5.09 -9.42
N MET A 580 20.81 4.23 -8.95
CA MET A 580 22.02 3.87 -9.69
C MET A 580 21.70 3.18 -11.01
N LEU A 581 20.68 2.31 -11.02
CA LEU A 581 20.23 1.61 -12.23
C LEU A 581 19.74 2.61 -13.29
N GLU A 582 18.85 3.54 -12.91
CA GLU A 582 18.37 4.57 -13.83
C GLU A 582 19.52 5.45 -14.36
N GLU A 583 20.41 5.90 -13.47
CA GLU A 583 21.56 6.74 -13.84
C GLU A 583 22.52 6.02 -14.79
N GLU A 584 22.81 4.74 -14.54
CA GLU A 584 23.72 3.95 -15.38
C GLU A 584 23.11 3.61 -16.75
N LEU A 585 21.81 3.29 -16.81
CA LEU A 585 21.12 3.08 -18.08
C LEU A 585 21.08 4.36 -18.91
N GLN A 586 20.80 5.51 -18.29
CA GLN A 586 20.84 6.82 -18.97
C GLN A 586 22.26 7.19 -19.44
N ALA A 587 23.29 6.90 -18.63
CA ALA A 587 24.69 7.11 -19.01
C ALA A 587 25.12 6.26 -20.21
N ARG A 588 24.49 5.10 -20.43
CA ARG A 588 24.64 4.27 -21.64
C ARG A 588 23.87 4.79 -22.85
N GLY A 589 23.20 5.94 -22.73
CA GLY A 589 22.40 6.56 -23.79
C GLY A 589 20.98 5.98 -23.92
N LEU A 590 20.55 5.11 -23.01
CA LEU A 590 19.20 4.52 -23.05
C LEU A 590 18.17 5.48 -22.47
N LYS A 591 17.04 5.62 -23.14
CA LYS A 591 15.96 6.54 -22.77
C LYS A 591 14.83 5.83 -22.03
N ASN A 592 14.52 6.29 -20.81
CA ASN A 592 13.35 5.84 -20.05
C ASN A 592 12.05 6.43 -20.60
N GLY A 593 11.20 5.60 -21.20
CA GLY A 593 9.88 5.93 -21.72
C GLY A 593 9.44 4.95 -22.83
N TRP A 594 8.13 4.91 -23.07
CA TRP A 594 7.57 4.13 -24.19
C TRP A 594 8.00 4.65 -25.58
N ASP A 595 8.48 5.89 -25.64
CA ASP A 595 9.10 6.55 -26.79
C ASP A 595 10.65 6.48 -26.75
N GLY A 596 11.18 5.54 -25.98
CA GLY A 596 12.60 5.31 -25.74
C GLY A 596 12.96 3.83 -25.81
N ASP A 597 13.84 3.40 -24.92
CA ASP A 597 14.48 2.08 -24.95
C ASP A 597 13.98 1.15 -23.86
N TYR A 598 13.64 1.71 -22.70
CA TYR A 598 13.08 0.96 -21.57
C TYR A 598 12.05 1.80 -20.82
N ALA A 599 11.19 1.18 -20.03
CA ALA A 599 10.25 1.85 -19.15
C ALA A 599 10.19 1.09 -17.82
N ASN A 600 10.54 1.76 -16.73
CA ASN A 600 10.25 1.25 -15.38
C ASN A 600 8.73 1.21 -15.21
N VAL A 601 8.16 0.05 -14.89
CA VAL A 601 6.69 -0.16 -14.80
C VAL A 601 6.22 -0.51 -13.39
N ALA A 602 7.05 -1.14 -12.56
CA ALA A 602 6.73 -1.37 -11.15
C ALA A 602 8.00 -1.48 -10.29
N TRP A 603 7.87 -1.05 -9.04
CA TRP A 603 8.82 -1.30 -7.96
C TRP A 603 8.07 -1.87 -6.77
N SER A 604 8.38 -3.10 -6.38
CA SER A 604 7.83 -3.77 -5.21
C SER A 604 8.92 -4.12 -4.22
N HIS A 605 9.29 -3.16 -3.38
CA HIS A 605 10.26 -3.32 -2.28
C HIS A 605 11.67 -3.73 -2.74
N ASP A 606 11.98 -5.01 -2.78
CA ASP A 606 13.24 -5.61 -3.22
C ASP A 606 13.23 -6.00 -4.71
N GLU A 607 12.10 -5.87 -5.39
CA GLU A 607 11.91 -6.22 -6.79
C GLU A 607 11.55 -5.01 -7.67
N THR A 608 12.03 -4.99 -8.92
CA THR A 608 11.60 -4.05 -9.96
C THR A 608 11.24 -4.78 -11.26
N GLN A 609 10.27 -4.23 -12.00
CA GLN A 609 9.85 -4.69 -13.32
C GLN A 609 10.08 -3.58 -14.35
N ILE A 610 10.82 -3.91 -15.40
CA ILE A 610 11.29 -2.96 -16.42
C ILE A 610 10.96 -3.50 -17.81
N ALA A 611 10.08 -2.81 -18.53
CA ALA A 611 9.79 -3.12 -19.92
C ALA A 611 10.92 -2.60 -20.80
N CYS A 612 11.39 -3.40 -21.75
CA CYS A 612 12.51 -3.15 -22.62
C CYS A 612 12.07 -3.28 -24.08
N ARG A 613 12.48 -2.35 -24.94
CA ARG A 613 12.02 -2.29 -26.34
C ARG A 613 12.50 -3.47 -27.18
N THR A 614 13.66 -4.05 -26.86
CA THR A 614 14.20 -5.22 -27.56
C THR A 614 14.86 -6.20 -26.57
N PRO A 615 15.05 -7.47 -26.96
CA PRO A 615 15.79 -8.45 -26.15
C PRO A 615 17.23 -8.04 -25.82
N GLU A 616 17.91 -7.31 -26.71
CA GLU A 616 19.27 -6.80 -26.47
C GLU A 616 19.28 -5.75 -25.36
N ILE A 617 18.30 -4.84 -25.36
CA ILE A 617 18.13 -3.87 -24.28
C ILE A 617 17.77 -4.59 -22.98
N ALA A 618 16.90 -5.61 -23.05
CA ALA A 618 16.57 -6.43 -21.87
C ALA A 618 17.82 -7.07 -21.27
N GLN A 619 18.74 -7.56 -22.10
CA GLN A 619 20.01 -8.14 -21.63
C GLN A 619 20.92 -7.10 -20.93
N ILE A 620 20.98 -5.88 -21.47
CA ILE A 620 21.72 -4.77 -20.84
C ILE A 620 21.09 -4.38 -19.50
N VAL A 621 19.76 -4.24 -19.47
CA VAL A 621 19.01 -3.89 -18.25
C VAL A 621 19.20 -4.97 -17.19
N ARG A 622 19.15 -6.25 -17.59
CA ARG A 622 19.42 -7.41 -16.73
C ARG A 622 20.77 -7.30 -16.00
N GLU A 623 21.85 -7.21 -16.77
CA GLU A 623 23.21 -7.13 -16.24
C GLU A 623 23.44 -5.89 -15.38
N THR A 624 22.89 -4.75 -15.82
CA THR A 624 23.01 -3.49 -15.10
C THR A 624 22.24 -3.54 -13.78
N ALA A 625 21.03 -4.09 -13.77
CA ALA A 625 20.22 -4.23 -12.56
C ALA A 625 20.93 -5.09 -11.51
N GLU A 626 21.46 -6.26 -11.90
CA GLU A 626 22.20 -7.14 -10.98
C GLU A 626 23.47 -6.46 -10.45
N ALA A 627 24.25 -5.81 -11.32
CA ALA A 627 25.46 -5.10 -10.92
C ALA A 627 25.17 -3.92 -9.99
N CYS A 628 24.09 -3.17 -10.21
CA CYS A 628 23.73 -2.03 -9.37
C CYS A 628 23.29 -2.46 -7.96
N VAL A 629 22.78 -3.67 -7.75
CA VAL A 629 22.52 -4.19 -6.38
C VAL A 629 23.83 -4.32 -5.59
N VAL A 630 24.89 -4.81 -6.26
CA VAL A 630 26.24 -4.92 -5.68
C VAL A 630 26.79 -3.52 -5.36
N LYS A 631 26.77 -2.61 -6.35
CA LYS A 631 27.23 -1.23 -6.19
C LYS A 631 26.50 -0.48 -5.06
N ALA A 632 25.20 -0.70 -4.89
CA ALA A 632 24.45 -0.11 -3.77
C ALA A 632 24.90 -0.65 -2.41
N GLY A 633 25.25 -1.94 -2.32
CA GLY A 633 25.87 -2.53 -1.13
C GLY A 633 27.23 -1.90 -0.82
N ASP A 634 28.08 -1.76 -1.84
CA ASP A 634 29.41 -1.14 -1.72
C ASP A 634 29.32 0.33 -1.27
N HIS A 635 28.39 1.09 -1.85
CA HIS A 635 28.12 2.48 -1.48
C HIS A 635 27.81 2.67 0.01
N PHE A 636 27.09 1.72 0.61
CA PHE A 636 26.78 1.73 2.05
C PHE A 636 27.77 0.90 2.89
N ASN A 637 28.90 0.47 2.33
CA ASN A 637 29.90 -0.35 2.98
C ASN A 637 29.30 -1.61 3.65
N PHE A 638 28.50 -2.36 2.90
CA PHE A 638 27.88 -3.56 3.41
C PHE A 638 28.93 -4.61 3.80
N ARG A 639 28.85 -5.17 5.03
CA ARG A 639 29.80 -6.22 5.48
C ARG A 639 29.47 -7.60 4.90
N CYS A 640 28.27 -7.77 4.37
CA CYS A 640 27.87 -8.94 3.60
C CYS A 640 27.63 -8.45 2.17
N PRO A 641 28.42 -8.91 1.18
CA PRO A 641 28.18 -8.63 -0.24
C PRO A 641 26.69 -8.77 -0.58
N THR A 642 26.15 -7.81 -1.32
CA THR A 642 24.80 -7.88 -1.88
C THR A 642 24.83 -8.59 -3.23
N ALA A 643 23.69 -9.07 -3.70
CA ALA A 643 23.56 -9.75 -4.99
C ALA A 643 22.19 -9.44 -5.57
N GLY A 644 22.13 -9.31 -6.89
CA GLY A 644 20.88 -9.25 -7.64
C GLY A 644 20.66 -10.53 -8.42
N GLU A 645 19.40 -10.89 -8.61
CA GLU A 645 18.96 -11.95 -9.51
C GLU A 645 17.91 -11.37 -10.45
N SER A 646 17.87 -11.86 -11.69
CA SER A 646 16.91 -11.36 -12.65
C SER A 646 16.47 -12.41 -13.66
N LYS A 647 15.28 -12.19 -14.23
CA LYS A 647 14.65 -13.03 -15.23
C LYS A 647 14.11 -12.15 -16.37
N ILE A 648 14.15 -12.72 -17.57
CA ILE A 648 13.61 -12.11 -18.79
C ILE A 648 12.38 -12.92 -19.21
N GLY A 649 11.29 -12.22 -19.53
CA GLY A 649 10.04 -12.81 -19.98
C GLY A 649 9.16 -11.81 -20.71
N THR A 650 7.89 -12.14 -20.89
CA THR A 650 6.89 -11.30 -21.57
C THR A 650 5.81 -10.76 -20.62
N ASN A 651 5.78 -11.27 -19.39
CA ASN A 651 4.83 -10.89 -18.36
C ASN A 651 5.40 -11.15 -16.97
N TRP A 652 4.74 -10.61 -15.95
CA TRP A 652 5.23 -10.67 -14.57
C TRP A 652 5.20 -12.09 -13.97
N SER A 653 4.44 -13.03 -14.56
CA SER A 653 4.47 -14.43 -14.09
C SER A 653 5.73 -15.17 -14.53
N GLU A 654 6.38 -14.74 -15.61
CA GLU A 654 7.63 -15.33 -16.12
C GLU A 654 8.87 -14.71 -15.47
N THR A 655 8.76 -13.46 -15.05
CA THR A 655 9.90 -12.69 -14.51
C THR A 655 10.03 -12.74 -12.99
N HIS A 656 9.15 -13.44 -12.29
CA HIS A 656 9.18 -13.66 -10.84
C HIS A 656 8.80 -15.10 -10.50
#